data_AF-I4H1G1-F1
#
_entry.id   AF-I4H1G1-F1
#
_cell.length_a   1.000
_cell.length_b   1.000
_cell.length_c   1.000
_cell.angle_alpha   90.00
_cell.angle_beta   90.00
_cell.angle_gamma   90.00
#
_symmetry.space_group_name_H-M   'P 1'
#
loop_
_entity.id
_entity.type
_entity.pdbx_description
1 polymer ?
#
loop_
_entity_poly.entity_id
_entity_poly.type
_entity_poly.pdbx_seq_one_letter_code
_entity_poly.pdbx_strand_id
1 'polypeptide(L)'
;MKDAKLFNSNLDVIDEAFEYLINQSSKGEKGQFFTPRYVIDMCVKMLNPQEDEYMIDTAAGSSGFPVHTIFHVWRQILEDEGLEASHLFSLEEKPPRCKEYVEEKVFAIDFDEKAVRVARTLNLIAGDGQTNVLHLNTLDYELWDEVTKEDDWQNVYFAGFNRLKKLRPKGSKDYREFQFDILMANPPFAGDIKETRMIARYDLAKKPNGKWETKVGRDILFIERNLDFLKPGGRMAIVLPQGRFNNSSDKNIRDFIAERCRILAVVGLHGNTFKPHTGTKTSVLLVQKWNDDPKIGALCPRQDDYNIFFATMQKSGKDNSGEKVYVKVSDDLGDFLLDKHNHWIVDHDLFNHDGLTEDGIAEAFIEFAKKENLSFFDLSPLSKGGAFDAVKYQQLMDRIEAVELLFSKAKFNNESFRVDAEFFQKEYMNVVQVLDSVETQSLFQVATKIDVGHVGSMVSEYDESGILLLQTRNIDEFFVNIDNCQKITQKFHQKLRKSQIKKGNILIARSGSFGKASIYLDSAVVNSADIIIVESKKDKVNPFYLVSFLNSKLGTSQLFRFASGGLQGHVNLTILENLLIPILKSDFQDFLELLINLSYHNLIKAKEIYQQAEDLLLTELGLKDWKPTEESIAVKSFSESFLSSGRLDAEYYQPKYDEIETTIMKYGFIELIKISKNVSTGFTYDSADFVDNGIDIIRINNITQYGLDLSNSVKISPDNSSLRLKDKVAPGAILISMSGSIGLCCCIQDEINAFINQRIMKLYPVDFDGNVLAMIINSVIGKMQLHRVGTGGVQTNLSNSDILNLKIPKLPVSVQQSMSQSINKSLNFRQKSKQLLEIAKIGVEKAIETEEETATAWINQQLESLGVKLI
;
A
#
# COMPACT_ATOMS: atom_id res chain seq x y z
N MET A 1 -29.50 10.96 13.30
CA MET A 1 -30.40 12.00 12.75
C MET A 1 -31.21 12.68 13.86
N LYS A 2 -30.59 13.44 14.77
CA LYS A 2 -31.37 14.26 15.72
C LYS A 2 -31.01 15.75 15.79
N ASP A 3 -29.96 16.20 15.09
CA ASP A 3 -29.59 17.63 15.08
C ASP A 3 -29.22 18.21 13.70
N ALA A 4 -29.66 17.58 12.59
CA ALA A 4 -29.50 18.17 11.26
C ALA A 4 -30.64 19.16 10.98
N LYS A 5 -30.37 20.47 11.16
CA LYS A 5 -31.29 21.54 10.72
C LYS A 5 -31.26 21.66 9.20
N LEU A 6 -32.21 21.02 8.53
CA LEU A 6 -32.43 21.03 7.06
C LEU A 6 -32.60 22.41 6.41
N PHE A 7 -32.77 23.48 7.20
CA PHE A 7 -33.17 24.81 6.71
C PHE A 7 -32.18 25.93 7.05
N ASN A 8 -30.98 25.61 7.54
CA ASN A 8 -29.94 26.61 7.91
C ASN A 8 -28.59 26.40 7.21
N SER A 9 -28.53 25.60 6.16
CA SER A 9 -27.28 24.95 5.74
C SER A 9 -26.77 25.37 4.37
N ASN A 10 -25.49 25.76 4.33
CA ASN A 10 -24.67 25.84 3.13
C ASN A 10 -24.43 24.42 2.53
N LEU A 11 -23.79 24.36 1.35
CA LEU A 11 -23.29 23.20 0.59
C LEU A 11 -23.45 21.80 1.21
N ASP A 12 -22.89 21.54 2.40
CA ASP A 12 -22.74 20.19 2.97
C ASP A 12 -24.05 19.39 3.17
N VAL A 13 -25.17 20.04 3.54
CA VAL A 13 -26.46 19.33 3.70
C VAL A 13 -27.10 19.02 2.35
N ILE A 14 -26.93 19.93 1.38
CA ILE A 14 -27.31 19.66 -0.01
C ILE A 14 -26.40 18.55 -0.55
N ASP A 15 -25.11 18.56 -0.20
CA ASP A 15 -24.09 17.57 -0.59
C ASP A 15 -24.31 16.17 0.00
N GLU A 16 -24.75 16.06 1.26
CA GLU A 16 -25.19 14.79 1.84
C GLU A 16 -26.44 14.27 1.13
N ALA A 17 -27.37 15.15 0.75
CA ALA A 17 -28.52 14.79 -0.05
C ALA A 17 -28.13 14.36 -1.49
N PHE A 18 -27.14 15.01 -2.11
CA PHE A 18 -26.55 14.62 -3.41
C PHE A 18 -26.01 13.19 -3.36
N GLU A 19 -25.13 12.90 -2.39
CA GLU A 19 -24.53 11.58 -2.24
C GLU A 19 -25.58 10.51 -1.93
N TYR A 20 -26.53 10.80 -1.02
CA TYR A 20 -27.57 9.86 -0.63
C TYR A 20 -28.51 9.50 -1.78
N LEU A 21 -29.01 10.50 -2.54
CA LEU A 21 -29.97 10.29 -3.61
C LEU A 21 -29.40 9.46 -4.78
N ILE A 22 -28.11 9.63 -5.09
CA ILE A 22 -27.50 8.90 -6.22
C ILE A 22 -26.94 7.53 -5.78
N ASN A 23 -26.48 7.38 -4.54
CA ASN A 23 -26.06 6.08 -4.01
C ASN A 23 -27.18 5.04 -4.02
N GLN A 24 -28.45 5.45 -3.90
CA GLN A 24 -29.59 4.53 -4.06
C GLN A 24 -29.81 4.08 -5.51
N SER A 25 -29.43 4.88 -6.51
CA SER A 25 -29.64 4.56 -7.93
C SER A 25 -28.48 3.82 -8.61
N SER A 26 -27.27 3.88 -8.05
CA SER A 26 -26.02 3.52 -8.75
C SER A 26 -25.28 2.31 -8.20
N LYS A 27 -25.97 1.31 -7.62
CA LYS A 27 -25.34 0.08 -7.09
C LYS A 27 -24.42 -0.59 -8.14
N GLY A 28 -23.10 -0.45 -7.93
CA GLY A 28 -22.01 -1.40 -8.23
C GLY A 28 -21.69 -1.77 -9.69
N GLU A 29 -22.64 -1.78 -10.62
CA GLU A 29 -22.44 -2.43 -11.94
C GLU A 29 -21.80 -1.51 -13.01
N LYS A 30 -21.88 -0.18 -12.87
CA LYS A 30 -21.42 0.77 -13.91
C LYS A 30 -20.01 1.35 -13.71
N GLY A 31 -19.35 1.10 -12.58
CA GLY A 31 -18.01 1.63 -12.28
C GLY A 31 -17.90 3.16 -12.23
N GLN A 32 -19.01 3.84 -11.90
CA GLN A 32 -19.09 5.28 -11.69
C GLN A 32 -18.98 5.56 -10.18
N PHE A 33 -18.09 6.47 -9.80
CA PHE A 33 -17.84 6.83 -8.40
C PHE A 33 -17.86 8.33 -8.25
N PHE A 34 -18.47 8.84 -7.17
CA PHE A 34 -18.45 10.26 -6.88
C PHE A 34 -17.08 10.70 -6.40
N THR A 35 -16.61 11.82 -6.92
CA THR A 35 -15.40 12.48 -6.43
C THR A 35 -15.72 13.12 -5.08
N PRO A 36 -14.98 12.80 -3.99
CA PRO A 36 -15.17 13.47 -2.72
C PRO A 36 -14.99 14.98 -2.84
N ARG A 37 -15.78 15.76 -2.09
CA ARG A 37 -15.82 17.23 -2.18
C ARG A 37 -14.48 17.88 -1.93
N TYR A 38 -13.73 17.42 -0.93
CA TYR A 38 -12.39 17.90 -0.67
C TYR A 38 -11.39 17.63 -1.83
N VAL A 39 -11.62 16.61 -2.66
CA VAL A 39 -10.82 16.42 -3.88
C VAL A 39 -11.26 17.40 -4.97
N ILE A 40 -12.57 17.65 -5.11
CA ILE A 40 -13.11 18.65 -6.04
C ILE A 40 -12.58 20.05 -5.71
N ASP A 41 -12.67 20.48 -4.45
CA ASP A 41 -12.20 21.79 -4.00
C ASP A 41 -10.70 21.96 -4.20
N MET A 42 -9.91 20.91 -3.97
CA MET A 42 -8.48 20.91 -4.30
C MET A 42 -8.27 21.19 -5.79
N CYS A 43 -8.96 20.47 -6.69
CA CYS A 43 -8.85 20.69 -8.14
C CYS A 43 -9.25 22.13 -8.53
N VAL A 44 -10.36 22.64 -7.98
CA VAL A 44 -10.83 24.01 -8.26
C VAL A 44 -9.82 25.04 -7.77
N LYS A 45 -9.30 24.91 -6.55
CA LYS A 45 -8.24 25.79 -6.02
C LYS A 45 -6.98 25.76 -6.89
N MET A 46 -6.53 24.57 -7.30
CA MET A 46 -5.31 24.42 -8.09
C MET A 46 -5.46 24.89 -9.54
N LEU A 47 -6.63 24.74 -10.16
CA LEU A 47 -6.89 25.31 -11.50
C LEU A 47 -7.28 26.78 -11.46
N ASN A 48 -7.73 27.31 -10.33
CA ASN A 48 -8.11 28.73 -10.17
C ASN A 48 -8.98 29.29 -11.32
N PRO A 49 -10.22 28.80 -11.52
CA PRO A 49 -11.14 29.34 -12.52
C PRO A 49 -11.38 30.85 -12.38
N GLN A 50 -11.52 31.54 -13.51
CA GLN A 50 -11.86 32.96 -13.60
C GLN A 50 -13.20 33.17 -14.32
N GLU A 51 -13.78 34.36 -14.16
CA GLU A 51 -15.11 34.71 -14.70
C GLU A 51 -15.20 34.69 -16.23
N ASP A 52 -14.15 35.05 -16.95
CA ASP A 52 -14.16 35.13 -18.41
C ASP A 52 -13.95 33.77 -19.10
N GLU A 53 -13.55 32.76 -18.33
CA GLU A 53 -13.13 31.42 -18.78
C GLU A 53 -14.31 30.46 -18.94
N TYR A 54 -14.25 29.61 -19.99
CA TYR A 54 -15.23 28.55 -20.19
C TYR A 54 -14.83 27.26 -19.47
N MET A 55 -15.72 26.72 -18.63
CA MET A 55 -15.51 25.50 -17.87
C MET A 55 -16.43 24.36 -18.35
N ILE A 56 -15.90 23.13 -18.40
CA ILE A 56 -16.71 21.92 -18.63
C ILE A 56 -16.31 20.74 -17.75
N ASP A 57 -17.32 19.96 -17.37
CA ASP A 57 -17.16 18.57 -16.91
C ASP A 57 -17.76 17.60 -17.93
N THR A 58 -16.97 16.66 -18.42
CA THR A 58 -17.35 15.74 -19.51
C THR A 58 -17.88 14.39 -19.00
N ALA A 59 -17.86 14.16 -17.68
CA ALA A 59 -18.39 12.97 -17.02
C ALA A 59 -19.05 13.40 -15.70
N ALA A 60 -20.05 14.28 -15.82
CA ALA A 60 -20.43 15.17 -14.73
C ALA A 60 -21.09 14.48 -13.53
N GLY A 61 -21.80 13.36 -13.73
CA GLY A 61 -22.56 12.71 -12.68
C GLY A 61 -23.49 13.68 -11.97
N SER A 62 -23.18 14.01 -10.70
CA SER A 62 -23.89 15.00 -9.87
C SER A 62 -23.56 16.46 -10.15
N SER A 63 -22.65 16.75 -11.10
CA SER A 63 -22.10 18.08 -11.40
C SER A 63 -21.34 18.74 -10.23
N GLY A 64 -20.60 17.93 -9.46
CA GLY A 64 -19.76 18.45 -8.37
C GLY A 64 -18.69 19.45 -8.83
N PHE A 65 -17.91 19.16 -9.87
CA PHE A 65 -16.90 20.10 -10.37
C PHE A 65 -17.52 21.42 -10.88
N PRO A 66 -18.59 21.43 -11.71
CA PRO A 66 -19.28 22.64 -12.11
C PRO A 66 -19.73 23.49 -10.91
N VAL A 67 -20.42 22.88 -9.94
CA VAL A 67 -20.98 23.59 -8.79
C VAL A 67 -19.89 24.27 -7.94
N HIS A 68 -18.80 23.56 -7.62
CA HIS A 68 -17.72 24.15 -6.83
C HIS A 68 -16.94 25.23 -7.61
N THR A 69 -16.85 25.09 -8.93
CA THR A 69 -16.28 26.13 -9.81
C THR A 69 -17.15 27.40 -9.79
N ILE A 70 -18.47 27.24 -9.86
CA ILE A 70 -19.43 28.35 -9.76
C ILE A 70 -19.24 29.09 -8.43
N PHE A 71 -19.14 28.36 -7.32
CA PHE A 71 -18.94 28.96 -6.01
C PHE A 71 -17.60 29.68 -5.87
N HIS A 72 -16.54 29.13 -6.45
CA HIS A 72 -15.24 29.78 -6.49
C HIS A 72 -15.29 31.13 -7.23
N VAL A 73 -15.84 31.14 -8.45
CA VAL A 73 -15.93 32.35 -9.28
C VAL A 73 -16.92 33.36 -8.72
N TRP A 74 -18.06 32.93 -8.17
CA TRP A 74 -18.99 33.83 -7.50
C TRP A 74 -18.35 34.54 -6.31
N ARG A 75 -17.51 33.87 -5.52
CA ARG A 75 -16.79 34.53 -4.42
C ARG A 75 -15.84 35.61 -4.95
N GLN A 76 -15.16 35.36 -6.07
CA GLN A 76 -14.32 36.37 -6.72
C GLN A 76 -15.16 37.57 -7.22
N ILE A 77 -16.30 37.31 -7.87
CA ILE A 77 -17.20 38.37 -8.37
C ILE A 77 -17.77 39.21 -7.20
N LEU A 78 -18.24 38.56 -6.13
CA LEU A 78 -18.76 39.27 -4.96
C LEU A 78 -17.68 40.13 -4.31
N GLU A 79 -16.46 39.61 -4.16
CA GLU A 79 -15.35 40.35 -3.61
C GLU A 79 -14.98 41.57 -4.48
N ASP A 80 -14.99 41.43 -5.81
CA ASP A 80 -14.79 42.52 -6.77
C ASP A 80 -15.90 43.58 -6.71
N GLU A 81 -17.15 43.17 -6.44
CA GLU A 81 -18.28 44.06 -6.20
C GLU A 81 -18.31 44.65 -4.78
N GLY A 82 -17.39 44.25 -3.90
CA GLY A 82 -17.34 44.70 -2.49
C GLY A 82 -18.47 44.13 -1.62
N LEU A 83 -19.05 43.00 -2.03
CA LEU A 83 -20.12 42.30 -1.33
C LEU A 83 -19.54 41.17 -0.47
N GLU A 84 -19.95 41.08 0.79
CA GLU A 84 -19.59 39.94 1.64
C GLU A 84 -20.49 38.74 1.35
N ALA A 85 -19.88 37.57 1.15
CA ALA A 85 -20.61 36.31 1.04
C ALA A 85 -21.24 35.96 2.40
N SER A 86 -22.57 35.97 2.47
CA SER A 86 -23.29 35.64 3.70
C SER A 86 -23.28 34.13 4.00
N HIS A 87 -23.70 33.75 5.21
CA HIS A 87 -23.92 32.35 5.59
C HIS A 87 -25.02 31.63 4.77
N LEU A 88 -25.86 32.39 4.04
CA LEU A 88 -26.88 31.90 3.12
C LEU A 88 -26.41 32.01 1.65
N PHE A 89 -25.11 31.88 1.42
CA PHE A 89 -24.44 32.10 0.13
C PHE A 89 -25.15 31.46 -1.07
N SER A 90 -25.75 30.28 -0.96
CA SER A 90 -26.48 29.62 -2.07
C SER A 90 -27.93 30.09 -2.26
N LEU A 91 -28.57 30.62 -1.22
CA LEU A 91 -30.01 30.94 -1.20
C LEU A 91 -30.32 32.41 -1.53
N GLU A 92 -29.33 33.29 -1.40
CA GLU A 92 -29.48 34.70 -1.73
C GLU A 92 -29.53 34.95 -3.25
N GLU A 93 -30.27 35.97 -3.65
CA GLU A 93 -30.28 36.38 -5.05
C GLU A 93 -28.87 36.83 -5.49
N LYS A 94 -28.38 36.22 -6.57
CA LYS A 94 -27.06 36.51 -7.11
C LYS A 94 -27.05 37.75 -8.01
N PRO A 95 -25.96 38.54 -8.02
CA PRO A 95 -25.77 39.61 -8.99
C PRO A 95 -25.92 39.11 -10.44
N PRO A 96 -26.34 39.95 -11.39
CA PRO A 96 -26.48 39.58 -12.80
C PRO A 96 -25.21 38.93 -13.37
N ARG A 97 -24.04 39.43 -12.98
CA ARG A 97 -22.71 38.95 -13.38
C ARG A 97 -22.46 37.49 -13.00
N CYS A 98 -22.86 37.11 -11.78
CA CYS A 98 -22.85 35.72 -11.31
C CYS A 98 -23.79 34.81 -12.11
N LYS A 99 -24.99 35.30 -12.46
CA LYS A 99 -25.98 34.53 -13.25
C LYS A 99 -25.50 34.35 -14.70
N GLU A 100 -24.94 35.39 -15.31
CA GLU A 100 -24.38 35.36 -16.66
C GLU A 100 -23.22 34.38 -16.79
N TYR A 101 -22.31 34.35 -15.80
CA TYR A 101 -21.22 33.37 -15.75
C TYR A 101 -21.75 31.93 -15.84
N VAL A 102 -22.73 31.57 -14.99
CA VAL A 102 -23.29 30.21 -14.99
C VAL A 102 -23.95 29.89 -16.32
N GLU A 103 -24.80 30.80 -16.83
CA GLU A 103 -25.58 30.56 -18.04
C GLU A 103 -24.70 30.43 -19.29
N GLU A 104 -23.66 31.25 -19.41
CA GLU A 104 -22.88 31.36 -20.65
C GLU A 104 -21.54 30.60 -20.60
N LYS A 105 -20.96 30.33 -19.42
CA LYS A 105 -19.58 29.83 -19.29
C LYS A 105 -19.44 28.43 -18.71
N VAL A 106 -20.44 27.91 -17.99
CA VAL A 106 -20.33 26.63 -17.28
C VAL A 106 -21.15 25.54 -17.96
N PHE A 107 -20.49 24.43 -18.29
CA PHE A 107 -21.07 23.32 -19.04
C PHE A 107 -20.81 21.97 -18.34
N ALA A 108 -21.71 21.02 -18.56
CA ALA A 108 -21.56 19.67 -18.06
C ALA A 108 -22.21 18.66 -19.01
N ILE A 109 -21.61 17.48 -19.16
CA ILE A 109 -22.13 16.39 -19.97
C ILE A 109 -22.12 15.11 -19.16
N ASP A 110 -23.23 14.37 -19.21
CA ASP A 110 -23.27 12.98 -18.75
C ASP A 110 -24.18 12.13 -19.66
N PHE A 111 -23.88 10.85 -19.76
CA PHE A 111 -24.65 9.91 -20.59
C PHE A 111 -25.82 9.27 -19.84
N ASP A 112 -25.84 9.35 -18.50
CA ASP A 112 -26.94 8.80 -17.69
C ASP A 112 -28.00 9.88 -17.43
N GLU A 113 -29.16 9.74 -18.06
CA GLU A 113 -30.28 10.68 -17.92
C GLU A 113 -30.67 10.93 -16.46
N LYS A 114 -30.58 9.93 -15.57
CA LYS A 114 -30.92 10.11 -14.16
C LYS A 114 -29.90 11.01 -13.47
N ALA A 115 -28.61 10.79 -13.73
CA ALA A 115 -27.54 11.64 -13.20
C ALA A 115 -27.72 13.09 -13.67
N VAL A 116 -27.99 13.31 -14.96
CA VAL A 116 -28.25 14.65 -15.54
C VAL A 116 -29.45 15.33 -14.87
N ARG A 117 -30.54 14.60 -14.64
CA ARG A 117 -31.74 15.16 -13.98
C ARG A 117 -31.47 15.53 -12.53
N VAL A 118 -30.73 14.69 -11.80
CA VAL A 118 -30.32 14.96 -10.42
C VAL A 118 -29.40 16.19 -10.35
N ALA A 119 -28.36 16.23 -11.18
CA ALA A 119 -27.45 17.37 -11.30
C ALA A 119 -28.23 18.68 -11.53
N ARG A 120 -29.08 18.74 -12.55
CA ARG A 120 -29.86 19.95 -12.87
C ARG A 120 -30.80 20.38 -11.74
N THR A 121 -31.43 19.43 -11.07
CA THR A 121 -32.33 19.74 -9.94
C THR A 121 -31.56 20.39 -8.80
N LEU A 122 -30.36 19.88 -8.51
CA LEU A 122 -29.60 20.35 -7.37
C LEU A 122 -28.83 21.64 -7.66
N ASN A 123 -28.38 21.81 -8.89
CA ASN A 123 -27.92 23.07 -9.44
C ASN A 123 -28.94 24.20 -9.26
N LEU A 124 -30.21 23.95 -9.61
CA LEU A 124 -31.31 24.89 -9.36
C LEU A 124 -31.49 25.23 -7.88
N ILE A 125 -31.38 24.22 -7.00
CA ILE A 125 -31.46 24.41 -5.54
C ILE A 125 -30.28 25.22 -5.00
N ALA A 126 -29.09 25.04 -5.59
CA ALA A 126 -27.89 25.79 -5.26
C ALA A 126 -27.91 27.25 -5.75
N GLY A 127 -29.00 27.69 -6.40
CA GLY A 127 -29.20 29.07 -6.84
C GLY A 127 -28.50 29.42 -8.15
N ASP A 128 -28.06 28.42 -8.92
CA ASP A 128 -27.28 28.62 -10.14
C ASP A 128 -28.11 29.06 -11.36
N GLY A 129 -29.44 28.96 -11.26
CA GLY A 129 -30.40 29.32 -12.29
C GLY A 129 -30.44 28.32 -13.46
N GLN A 130 -29.36 28.20 -14.23
CA GLN A 130 -29.37 27.42 -15.48
C GLN A 130 -27.98 26.97 -15.96
N THR A 131 -27.27 26.13 -15.19
CA THR A 131 -26.07 25.45 -15.70
C THR A 131 -26.39 24.59 -16.94
N ASN A 132 -25.51 24.62 -17.94
CA ASN A 132 -25.66 23.89 -19.20
C ASN A 132 -25.32 22.39 -19.06
N VAL A 133 -26.06 21.66 -18.20
CA VAL A 133 -25.93 20.19 -18.06
C VAL A 133 -26.72 19.49 -19.16
N LEU A 134 -26.02 18.73 -20.01
CA LEU A 134 -26.58 18.10 -21.22
C LEU A 134 -26.52 16.57 -21.12
N HIS A 135 -27.60 15.91 -21.54
CA HIS A 135 -27.65 14.45 -21.68
C HIS A 135 -27.06 14.02 -23.03
N LEU A 136 -25.77 13.69 -23.05
CA LEU A 136 -25.01 13.30 -24.26
C LEU A 136 -23.94 12.27 -23.89
N ASN A 137 -23.60 11.38 -24.84
CA ASN A 137 -22.45 10.49 -24.67
C ASN A 137 -21.17 11.20 -25.12
N THR A 138 -20.32 11.58 -24.16
CA THR A 138 -19.04 12.26 -24.41
C THR A 138 -18.15 11.50 -25.40
N LEU A 139 -18.10 10.17 -25.33
CA LEU A 139 -17.20 9.36 -26.17
C LEU A 139 -17.79 9.06 -27.56
N ASP A 140 -19.12 9.02 -27.71
CA ASP A 140 -19.81 8.70 -28.97
C ASP A 140 -20.45 9.94 -29.61
N TYR A 141 -19.60 10.91 -29.95
CA TYR A 141 -20.04 12.21 -30.43
C TYR A 141 -20.61 12.22 -31.86
N GLU A 142 -20.36 11.17 -32.64
CA GLU A 142 -20.95 11.04 -33.99
C GLU A 142 -22.47 10.87 -33.95
N LEU A 143 -23.02 10.30 -32.86
CA LEU A 143 -24.47 10.12 -32.71
C LEU A 143 -25.18 11.34 -32.12
N TRP A 144 -24.47 12.42 -31.79
CA TRP A 144 -25.09 13.60 -31.20
C TRP A 144 -26.14 14.21 -32.13
N ASP A 145 -25.92 14.23 -33.44
CA ASP A 145 -26.91 14.73 -34.40
C ASP A 145 -28.17 13.85 -34.49
N GLU A 146 -28.13 12.61 -34.03
CA GLU A 146 -29.30 11.73 -33.94
C GLU A 146 -30.08 12.04 -32.65
N VAL A 147 -29.39 12.05 -31.51
CA VAL A 147 -29.98 12.29 -30.19
C VAL A 147 -30.58 13.70 -30.08
N THR A 148 -29.89 14.71 -30.61
CA THR A 148 -30.28 16.13 -30.48
C THR A 148 -31.47 16.52 -31.37
N LYS A 149 -31.95 15.62 -32.25
CA LYS A 149 -33.14 15.84 -33.08
C LYS A 149 -34.44 15.43 -32.40
N GLU A 150 -34.37 14.68 -31.30
CA GLU A 150 -35.55 14.24 -30.56
C GLU A 150 -36.24 15.45 -29.90
N ASP A 151 -37.57 15.58 -30.07
CA ASP A 151 -38.34 16.72 -29.57
C ASP A 151 -38.23 16.87 -28.05
N ASP A 152 -38.34 15.75 -27.32
CA ASP A 152 -38.21 15.73 -25.86
C ASP A 152 -36.83 16.19 -25.39
N TRP A 153 -35.78 15.85 -26.12
CA TRP A 153 -34.43 16.31 -25.84
C TRP A 153 -34.29 17.82 -26.10
N GLN A 154 -34.81 18.30 -27.23
CA GLN A 154 -34.74 19.72 -27.58
C GLN A 154 -35.50 20.60 -26.59
N ASN A 155 -36.69 20.19 -26.16
CA ASN A 155 -37.49 20.92 -25.17
C ASN A 155 -36.71 21.20 -23.88
N VAL A 156 -35.72 20.37 -23.58
CA VAL A 156 -35.03 20.35 -22.30
C VAL A 156 -33.61 20.94 -22.39
N TYR A 157 -32.87 20.68 -23.48
CA TYR A 157 -31.43 20.93 -23.58
C TYR A 157 -31.02 21.89 -24.71
N PHE A 158 -31.95 22.31 -25.58
CA PHE A 158 -31.62 23.03 -26.82
C PHE A 158 -30.84 24.33 -26.61
N ALA A 159 -31.20 25.14 -25.61
CA ALA A 159 -30.53 26.40 -25.32
C ALA A 159 -29.05 26.20 -24.97
N GLY A 160 -28.77 25.32 -23.99
CA GLY A 160 -27.40 25.00 -23.57
C GLY A 160 -26.59 24.33 -24.69
N PHE A 161 -27.22 23.46 -25.49
CA PHE A 161 -26.55 22.84 -26.64
C PHE A 161 -26.18 23.86 -27.73
N ASN A 162 -27.03 24.86 -27.98
CA ASN A 162 -26.69 25.93 -28.92
C ASN A 162 -25.51 26.77 -28.43
N ARG A 163 -25.39 27.00 -27.13
CA ARG A 163 -24.19 27.63 -26.55
C ARG A 163 -22.96 26.74 -26.72
N LEU A 164 -23.04 25.45 -26.37
CA LEU A 164 -21.94 24.50 -26.55
C LEU A 164 -21.44 24.45 -28.00
N LYS A 165 -22.35 24.41 -28.98
CA LYS A 165 -22.00 24.41 -30.41
C LYS A 165 -21.19 25.61 -30.87
N LYS A 166 -21.32 26.77 -30.21
CA LYS A 166 -20.55 27.98 -30.53
C LYS A 166 -19.09 27.86 -30.10
N LEU A 167 -18.76 26.95 -29.18
CA LEU A 167 -17.39 26.71 -28.70
C LEU A 167 -16.58 25.75 -29.57
N ARG A 168 -17.12 25.28 -30.70
CA ARG A 168 -16.36 24.49 -31.67
C ARG A 168 -15.33 25.37 -32.39
N PRO A 169 -14.20 24.79 -32.87
CA PRO A 169 -13.28 25.51 -33.73
C PRO A 169 -14.00 26.17 -34.91
N LYS A 170 -13.58 27.40 -35.24
CA LYS A 170 -14.22 28.20 -36.29
C LYS A 170 -14.24 27.45 -37.62
N GLY A 171 -15.44 27.25 -38.18
CA GLY A 171 -15.65 26.54 -39.44
C GLY A 171 -15.79 25.02 -39.31
N SER A 172 -15.59 24.44 -38.12
CA SER A 172 -15.85 23.03 -37.87
C SER A 172 -17.34 22.74 -37.71
N LYS A 173 -17.79 21.64 -38.29
CA LYS A 173 -19.12 21.06 -38.07
C LYS A 173 -19.09 19.81 -37.18
N ASP A 174 -17.91 19.28 -36.88
CA ASP A 174 -17.70 18.10 -36.05
C ASP A 174 -17.80 18.46 -34.55
N TYR A 175 -18.24 17.52 -33.72
CA TYR A 175 -18.25 17.60 -32.27
C TYR A 175 -16.98 17.00 -31.64
N ARG A 176 -15.93 16.74 -32.43
CA ARG A 176 -14.65 16.26 -31.91
C ARG A 176 -13.95 17.26 -30.98
N GLU A 177 -13.83 18.51 -31.41
CA GLU A 177 -13.02 19.51 -30.71
C GLU A 177 -13.88 20.67 -30.20
N PHE A 178 -13.49 21.22 -29.05
CA PHE A 178 -14.08 22.41 -28.45
C PHE A 178 -12.99 23.36 -27.96
N GLN A 179 -13.37 24.53 -27.44
CA GLN A 179 -12.46 25.60 -27.04
C GLN A 179 -12.68 25.99 -25.57
N PHE A 180 -12.61 25.01 -24.66
CA PHE A 180 -12.72 25.25 -23.21
C PHE A 180 -11.40 25.69 -22.60
N ASP A 181 -11.48 26.61 -21.64
CA ASP A 181 -10.36 27.07 -20.80
C ASP A 181 -10.02 26.04 -19.72
N ILE A 182 -11.06 25.47 -19.11
CA ILE A 182 -10.97 24.61 -17.94
C ILE A 182 -11.78 23.35 -18.17
N LEU A 183 -11.16 22.21 -17.89
CA LEU A 183 -11.85 20.93 -17.84
C LEU A 183 -11.58 20.20 -16.53
N MET A 184 -12.63 19.79 -15.83
CA MET A 184 -12.49 18.92 -14.67
C MET A 184 -13.39 17.71 -14.82
N ALA A 185 -12.85 16.51 -14.64
CA ALA A 185 -13.63 15.29 -14.85
C ALA A 185 -13.15 14.13 -13.98
N ASN A 186 -14.09 13.27 -13.60
CA ASN A 186 -13.84 11.95 -13.04
C ASN A 186 -14.51 10.89 -13.94
N PRO A 187 -13.85 10.46 -15.03
CA PRO A 187 -14.41 9.49 -15.96
C PRO A 187 -14.61 8.11 -15.32
N PRO A 188 -15.53 7.27 -15.84
CA PRO A 188 -15.75 5.92 -15.33
C PRO A 188 -14.52 5.02 -15.50
N PHE A 189 -14.07 4.37 -14.42
CA PHE A 189 -12.84 3.56 -14.40
C PHE A 189 -13.05 2.13 -14.91
N ALA A 190 -14.28 1.59 -14.83
CA ALA A 190 -14.56 0.21 -15.19
C ALA A 190 -15.27 0.11 -16.54
N GLY A 191 -14.96 -0.98 -17.26
CA GLY A 191 -15.57 -1.34 -18.53
C GLY A 191 -14.73 -0.92 -19.74
N ASP A 192 -14.74 -1.80 -20.75
CA ASP A 192 -14.10 -1.57 -22.04
C ASP A 192 -15.16 -1.14 -23.08
N ILE A 193 -14.81 -0.18 -23.93
CA ILE A 193 -15.50 0.09 -25.20
C ILE A 193 -15.06 -0.97 -26.20
N LYS A 194 -16.01 -1.57 -26.92
CA LYS A 194 -15.76 -2.65 -27.91
C LYS A 194 -16.19 -2.25 -29.32
N GLU A 195 -16.93 -1.15 -29.44
CA GLU A 195 -17.50 -0.65 -30.68
C GLU A 195 -16.40 -0.07 -31.57
N THR A 196 -16.04 -0.78 -32.63
CA THR A 196 -14.94 -0.39 -33.54
C THR A 196 -15.14 1.00 -34.15
N ARG A 197 -16.38 1.41 -34.41
CA ARG A 197 -16.71 2.76 -34.91
C ARG A 197 -16.20 3.85 -33.96
N MET A 198 -16.38 3.68 -32.65
CA MET A 198 -15.91 4.63 -31.65
C MET A 198 -14.39 4.54 -31.48
N ILE A 199 -13.86 3.33 -31.32
CA ILE A 199 -12.43 3.08 -31.10
C ILE A 199 -11.56 3.72 -32.20
N ALA A 200 -11.98 3.61 -33.47
CA ALA A 200 -11.23 4.14 -34.60
C ALA A 200 -11.15 5.68 -34.66
N ARG A 201 -11.80 6.41 -33.74
CA ARG A 201 -11.75 7.88 -33.65
C ARG A 201 -10.68 8.39 -32.68
N TYR A 202 -10.08 7.52 -31.88
CA TYR A 202 -9.16 7.89 -30.80
C TYR A 202 -7.77 7.31 -31.04
N ASP A 203 -6.76 8.15 -31.19
CA ASP A 203 -5.36 7.75 -31.40
C ASP A 203 -4.82 6.86 -30.27
N LEU A 204 -5.23 7.10 -29.02
CA LEU A 204 -4.85 6.24 -27.88
C LEU A 204 -5.36 4.80 -27.99
N ALA A 205 -6.35 4.55 -28.87
CA ALA A 205 -6.84 3.22 -29.17
C ALA A 205 -5.99 2.47 -30.22
N LYS A 206 -4.94 3.10 -30.74
CA LYS A 206 -4.07 2.54 -31.78
C LYS A 206 -2.86 1.86 -31.15
N LYS A 207 -2.60 0.63 -31.58
CA LYS A 207 -1.39 -0.11 -31.22
C LYS A 207 -0.15 0.52 -31.88
N PRO A 208 1.06 0.27 -31.32
CA PRO A 208 2.32 0.67 -31.96
C PRO A 208 2.50 0.14 -33.39
N ASN A 209 1.89 -1.00 -33.72
CA ASN A 209 1.91 -1.59 -35.07
C ASN A 209 0.90 -0.96 -36.05
N GLY A 210 0.20 0.10 -35.64
CA GLY A 210 -0.76 0.84 -36.43
C GLY A 210 -2.17 0.25 -36.51
N LYS A 211 -2.43 -0.93 -35.92
CA LYS A 211 -3.76 -1.53 -35.84
C LYS A 211 -4.56 -0.99 -34.66
N TRP A 212 -5.88 -0.95 -34.78
CA TRP A 212 -6.78 -0.59 -33.68
C TRP A 212 -6.88 -1.72 -32.65
N GLU A 213 -7.01 -1.34 -31.38
CA GLU A 213 -7.40 -2.26 -30.32
C GLU A 213 -8.82 -2.80 -30.54
N THR A 214 -9.08 -4.02 -30.05
CA THR A 214 -10.42 -4.62 -30.10
C THR A 214 -11.29 -4.21 -28.93
N LYS A 215 -10.66 -3.72 -27.85
CA LYS A 215 -11.31 -3.19 -26.66
C LYS A 215 -10.39 -2.18 -25.98
N VAL A 216 -10.94 -1.08 -25.49
CA VAL A 216 -10.17 -0.01 -24.83
C VAL A 216 -10.90 0.46 -23.58
N GLY A 217 -10.17 0.70 -22.50
CA GLY A 217 -10.75 1.26 -21.28
C GLY A 217 -11.38 2.62 -21.53
N ARG A 218 -12.55 2.87 -20.94
CA ARG A 218 -13.28 4.15 -21.11
C ARG A 218 -12.43 5.35 -20.67
N ASP A 219 -11.78 5.23 -19.52
CA ASP A 219 -10.88 6.21 -18.95
C ASP A 219 -9.77 6.64 -19.93
N ILE A 220 -9.22 5.69 -20.70
CA ILE A 220 -8.20 5.99 -21.74
C ILE A 220 -8.77 6.90 -22.83
N LEU A 221 -9.97 6.60 -23.33
CA LEU A 221 -10.60 7.41 -24.38
C LEU A 221 -11.00 8.80 -23.86
N PHE A 222 -11.41 8.88 -22.59
CA PHE A 222 -11.71 10.16 -21.93
C PHE A 222 -10.48 11.07 -21.83
N ILE A 223 -9.27 10.52 -21.65
CA ILE A 223 -8.03 11.33 -21.66
C ILE A 223 -7.90 12.08 -22.98
N GLU A 224 -7.93 11.38 -24.11
CA GLU A 224 -7.83 12.01 -25.43
C GLU A 224 -9.00 12.96 -25.69
N ARG A 225 -10.22 12.52 -25.38
CA ARG A 225 -11.43 13.32 -25.57
C ARG A 225 -11.42 14.64 -24.80
N ASN A 226 -10.95 14.61 -23.56
CA ASN A 226 -10.85 15.81 -22.73
C ASN A 226 -9.76 16.76 -23.24
N LEU A 227 -8.64 16.22 -23.74
CA LEU A 227 -7.63 17.06 -24.40
C LEU A 227 -8.14 17.70 -25.69
N ASP A 228 -9.01 17.02 -26.45
CA ASP A 228 -9.68 17.60 -27.64
C ASP A 228 -10.68 18.71 -27.26
N PHE A 229 -11.21 18.72 -26.04
CA PHE A 229 -12.11 19.77 -25.54
C PHE A 229 -11.40 21.05 -25.12
N LEU A 230 -10.14 20.95 -24.70
CA LEU A 230 -9.34 22.09 -24.29
C LEU A 230 -8.89 22.92 -25.49
N LYS A 231 -9.01 24.24 -25.39
CA LYS A 231 -8.32 25.17 -26.29
C LYS A 231 -6.80 25.15 -26.03
N PRO A 232 -5.96 25.57 -27.00
CA PRO A 232 -4.55 25.80 -26.75
C PRO A 232 -4.33 26.71 -25.52
N GLY A 233 -3.52 26.27 -24.55
CA GLY A 233 -3.29 26.99 -23.29
C GLY A 233 -4.32 26.71 -22.19
N GLY A 234 -5.43 26.05 -22.52
CA GLY A 234 -6.42 25.57 -21.54
C GLY A 234 -5.85 24.48 -20.63
N ARG A 235 -6.46 24.30 -19.46
CA ARG A 235 -5.97 23.43 -18.38
C ARG A 235 -7.03 22.45 -17.89
N MET A 236 -6.57 21.31 -17.41
CA MET A 236 -7.45 20.23 -16.94
C MET A 236 -6.96 19.62 -15.64
N ALA A 237 -7.91 19.22 -14.79
CA ALA A 237 -7.71 18.26 -13.71
C ALA A 237 -8.58 17.02 -13.96
N ILE A 238 -7.96 15.84 -14.07
CA ILE A 238 -8.69 14.59 -14.33
C ILE A 238 -8.34 13.54 -13.28
N VAL A 239 -9.37 12.93 -12.70
CA VAL A 239 -9.22 11.82 -11.76
C VAL A 239 -9.06 10.53 -12.55
N LEU A 240 -7.97 9.79 -12.32
CA LEU A 240 -7.67 8.55 -13.05
C LEU A 240 -7.19 7.45 -12.08
N PRO A 241 -7.39 6.17 -12.43
CA PRO A 241 -6.86 5.08 -11.63
C PRO A 241 -5.32 5.09 -11.68
N GLN A 242 -4.68 4.75 -10.55
CA GLN A 242 -3.22 4.76 -10.39
C GLN A 242 -2.47 4.03 -11.51
N GLY A 243 -3.06 2.95 -12.03
CA GLY A 243 -2.50 2.14 -13.12
C GLY A 243 -2.07 2.95 -14.34
N ARG A 244 -2.80 4.02 -14.69
CA ARG A 244 -2.46 4.87 -15.84
C ARG A 244 -1.16 5.64 -15.67
N PHE A 245 -0.75 5.84 -14.43
CA PHE A 245 0.46 6.57 -14.07
C PHE A 245 1.67 5.66 -13.94
N ASN A 246 1.48 4.37 -13.62
CA ASN A 246 2.58 3.48 -13.24
C ASN A 246 2.72 2.17 -14.05
N ASN A 247 1.67 1.67 -14.69
CA ASN A 247 1.75 0.43 -15.45
C ASN A 247 2.69 0.60 -16.65
N SER A 248 3.62 -0.33 -16.84
CA SER A 248 4.53 -0.32 -17.98
C SER A 248 3.81 -0.42 -19.32
N SER A 249 2.68 -1.15 -19.39
CA SER A 249 1.83 -1.27 -20.57
C SER A 249 1.23 0.07 -21.02
N ASP A 250 1.07 1.01 -20.09
CA ASP A 250 0.34 2.26 -20.29
C ASP A 250 1.29 3.44 -20.57
N LYS A 251 2.57 3.17 -20.84
CA LYS A 251 3.59 4.19 -21.14
C LYS A 251 3.16 5.11 -22.30
N ASN A 252 2.52 4.54 -23.33
CA ASN A 252 2.02 5.30 -24.48
C ASN A 252 1.02 6.40 -24.10
N ILE A 253 0.21 6.19 -23.05
CA ILE A 253 -0.73 7.19 -22.54
C ILE A 253 0.03 8.39 -21.96
N ARG A 254 1.08 8.12 -21.18
CA ARG A 254 1.90 9.17 -20.56
C ARG A 254 2.71 9.94 -21.60
N ASP A 255 3.27 9.24 -22.58
CA ASP A 255 3.94 9.86 -23.73
C ASP A 255 2.96 10.77 -24.50
N PHE A 256 1.75 10.28 -24.78
CA PHE A 256 0.69 11.03 -25.49
C PHE A 256 0.28 12.31 -24.75
N ILE A 257 0.14 12.25 -23.42
CA ILE A 257 -0.17 13.41 -22.57
C ILE A 257 0.98 14.42 -22.63
N ALA A 258 2.22 14.00 -22.39
CA ALA A 258 3.38 14.90 -22.35
C ALA A 258 3.67 15.55 -23.73
N GLU A 259 3.34 14.86 -24.83
CA GLU A 259 3.47 15.41 -26.18
C GLU A 259 2.49 16.57 -26.43
N ARG A 260 1.28 16.52 -25.85
CA ARG A 260 0.20 17.50 -26.06
C ARG A 260 0.07 18.54 -24.96
N CYS A 261 0.60 18.26 -23.76
CA CYS A 261 0.43 19.12 -22.60
C CYS A 261 1.67 19.19 -21.73
N ARG A 262 1.83 20.33 -21.05
CA ARG A 262 2.65 20.44 -19.85
C ARG A 262 1.97 19.65 -18.73
N ILE A 263 2.68 18.72 -18.11
CA ILE A 263 2.23 18.09 -16.87
C ILE A 263 2.54 19.06 -15.74
N LEU A 264 1.51 19.59 -15.09
CA LEU A 264 1.67 20.57 -14.02
C LEU A 264 1.87 19.87 -12.68
N ALA A 265 0.96 18.94 -12.37
CA ALA A 265 1.01 18.20 -11.13
C ALA A 265 0.38 16.81 -11.25
N VAL A 266 0.82 15.90 -10.37
CA VAL A 266 0.14 14.64 -10.10
C VAL A 266 -0.04 14.50 -8.59
N VAL A 267 -1.29 14.44 -8.15
CA VAL A 267 -1.65 14.28 -6.73
C VAL A 267 -2.16 12.86 -6.50
N GLY A 268 -1.35 12.02 -5.84
CA GLY A 268 -1.72 10.68 -5.40
C GLY A 268 -2.70 10.75 -4.23
N LEU A 269 -3.92 10.23 -4.42
CA LEU A 269 -4.94 10.23 -3.37
C LEU A 269 -4.81 8.99 -2.49
N HIS A 270 -5.24 9.11 -1.23
CA HIS A 270 -5.23 7.99 -0.30
C HIS A 270 -6.16 6.86 -0.78
N GLY A 271 -5.81 5.59 -0.52
CA GLY A 271 -6.58 4.42 -0.98
C GLY A 271 -8.02 4.32 -0.44
N ASN A 272 -8.34 5.10 0.60
CA ASN A 272 -9.68 5.17 1.19
C ASN A 272 -10.56 6.29 0.64
N THR A 273 -10.00 7.20 -0.15
CA THR A 273 -10.70 8.41 -0.65
C THR A 273 -12.04 8.07 -1.32
N PHE A 274 -12.05 7.01 -2.13
CA PHE A 274 -13.23 6.54 -2.88
C PHE A 274 -13.97 5.36 -2.22
N LYS A 275 -13.61 4.96 -1.00
CA LYS A 275 -14.38 3.97 -0.23
C LYS A 275 -15.74 4.57 0.23
N PRO A 276 -16.77 3.73 0.41
CA PRO A 276 -16.80 2.27 0.23
C PRO A 276 -16.94 1.82 -1.24
N HIS A 277 -17.03 2.75 -2.18
CA HIS A 277 -17.42 2.42 -3.56
C HIS A 277 -16.32 1.68 -4.34
N THR A 278 -15.05 2.03 -4.13
CA THR A 278 -13.92 1.30 -4.68
C THR A 278 -12.69 1.39 -3.78
N GLY A 279 -11.91 0.30 -3.73
CA GLY A 279 -10.58 0.27 -3.13
C GLY A 279 -9.45 0.56 -4.14
N THR A 280 -9.79 0.85 -5.40
CA THR A 280 -8.81 1.25 -6.42
C THR A 280 -8.20 2.59 -6.04
N LYS A 281 -6.89 2.62 -5.85
CA LYS A 281 -6.14 3.86 -5.65
C LYS A 281 -6.21 4.76 -6.89
N THR A 282 -6.40 6.04 -6.69
CA THR A 282 -6.60 7.05 -7.74
C THR A 282 -5.64 8.21 -7.55
N SER A 283 -5.37 8.93 -8.65
CA SER A 283 -4.59 10.15 -8.66
C SER A 283 -5.31 11.23 -9.45
N VAL A 284 -5.08 12.50 -9.12
CA VAL A 284 -5.50 13.65 -9.93
C VAL A 284 -4.32 14.08 -10.80
N LEU A 285 -4.53 14.10 -12.11
CA LEU A 285 -3.58 14.65 -13.09
C LEU A 285 -3.97 16.07 -13.46
N LEU A 286 -3.06 17.02 -13.26
CA LEU A 286 -3.21 18.40 -13.70
C LEU A 286 -2.29 18.67 -14.89
N VAL A 287 -2.87 19.17 -15.99
CA VAL A 287 -2.15 19.46 -17.22
C VAL A 287 -2.57 20.80 -17.81
N GLN A 288 -1.70 21.42 -18.59
CA GLN A 288 -2.01 22.58 -19.44
C GLN A 288 -1.61 22.29 -20.88
N LYS A 289 -2.54 22.47 -21.81
CA LYS A 289 -2.33 22.18 -23.23
C LYS A 289 -1.31 23.14 -23.82
N TRP A 290 -0.32 22.61 -24.54
CA TRP A 290 0.71 23.43 -25.18
C TRP A 290 0.07 24.46 -26.14
N ASN A 291 0.64 25.67 -26.16
CA ASN A 291 0.25 26.75 -27.06
C ASN A 291 1.47 27.60 -27.42
N ASP A 292 1.96 27.41 -28.64
CA ASP A 292 3.10 28.13 -29.20
C ASP A 292 2.69 29.35 -30.03
N ASP A 293 1.39 29.62 -30.24
CA ASP A 293 0.94 30.71 -31.11
C ASP A 293 1.14 32.08 -30.42
N PRO A 294 2.11 32.90 -30.86
CA PRO A 294 2.38 34.19 -30.24
C PRO A 294 1.25 35.21 -30.49
N LYS A 295 0.37 34.98 -31.48
CA LYS A 295 -0.72 35.89 -31.86
C LYS A 295 -1.91 35.83 -30.90
N ILE A 296 -2.06 34.71 -30.18
CA ILE A 296 -3.16 34.46 -29.25
C ILE A 296 -2.74 34.76 -27.79
N GLY A 297 -1.44 35.05 -27.57
CA GLY A 297 -0.83 35.07 -26.25
C GLY A 297 -0.47 33.65 -25.85
N ALA A 298 0.81 33.30 -25.88
CA ALA A 298 1.26 31.95 -25.58
C ALA A 298 1.08 31.67 -24.08
N LEU A 299 -0.10 31.20 -23.69
CA LEU A 299 -0.47 30.89 -22.29
C LEU A 299 0.33 29.71 -21.71
N CYS A 300 0.83 28.82 -22.56
CA CYS A 300 1.69 27.70 -22.17
C CYS A 300 2.62 27.31 -23.33
N PRO A 301 3.70 28.08 -23.58
CA PRO A 301 4.67 27.76 -24.62
C PRO A 301 5.28 26.39 -24.36
N ARG A 302 5.52 25.61 -25.43
CA ARG A 302 6.15 24.30 -25.34
C ARG A 302 7.57 24.44 -24.81
N GLN A 303 7.89 23.63 -23.81
CA GLN A 303 9.22 23.53 -23.23
C GLN A 303 9.67 22.06 -23.27
N ASP A 304 10.92 21.83 -23.66
CA ASP A 304 11.50 20.48 -23.69
C ASP A 304 11.75 19.92 -22.29
N ASP A 305 11.99 20.79 -21.31
CA ASP A 305 12.14 20.47 -19.90
C ASP A 305 11.44 21.52 -19.03
N TYR A 306 10.78 21.09 -17.96
CA TYR A 306 9.97 21.93 -17.07
C TYR A 306 9.77 21.24 -15.73
N ASN A 307 9.50 21.99 -14.66
CA ASN A 307 9.20 21.39 -13.36
C ASN A 307 7.78 20.82 -13.30
N ILE A 308 7.64 19.69 -12.60
CA ILE A 308 6.38 19.00 -12.29
C ILE A 308 6.25 18.89 -10.78
N PHE A 309 5.07 19.16 -10.26
CA PHE A 309 4.74 19.05 -8.84
C PHE A 309 4.08 17.70 -8.51
N PHE A 310 4.77 16.84 -7.77
CA PHE A 310 4.23 15.56 -7.31
C PHE A 310 3.86 15.65 -5.83
N ALA A 311 2.64 15.24 -5.46
CA ALA A 311 2.22 15.23 -4.06
C ALA A 311 1.41 13.98 -3.72
N THR A 312 1.49 13.49 -2.49
CA THR A 312 0.71 12.34 -2.01
C THR A 312 -0.07 12.72 -0.76
N MET A 313 -1.39 12.58 -0.83
CA MET A 313 -2.31 12.77 0.30
C MET A 313 -1.99 11.79 1.43
N GLN A 314 -1.60 12.30 2.60
CA GLN A 314 -1.25 11.49 3.77
C GLN A 314 -2.46 11.21 4.66
N LYS A 315 -3.39 12.16 4.75
CA LYS A 315 -4.59 12.04 5.58
C LYS A 315 -5.76 11.58 4.73
N SER A 316 -6.37 10.46 5.09
CA SER A 316 -7.31 9.76 4.20
C SER A 316 -8.65 10.45 3.98
N GLY A 317 -9.07 11.35 4.89
CA GLY A 317 -10.44 11.88 4.97
C GLY A 317 -11.53 10.84 5.27
N LYS A 318 -11.22 9.55 5.15
CA LYS A 318 -12.12 8.41 5.36
C LYS A 318 -11.40 7.20 5.94
N ASP A 319 -12.08 6.44 6.78
CA ASP A 319 -11.55 5.18 7.30
C ASP A 319 -11.63 4.04 6.27
N ASN A 320 -11.25 2.81 6.66
CA ASN A 320 -11.31 1.67 5.74
C ASN A 320 -12.73 1.17 5.44
N SER A 321 -13.74 1.58 6.21
CA SER A 321 -15.16 1.31 5.95
C SER A 321 -15.76 2.32 4.95
N GLY A 322 -15.09 3.46 4.77
CA GLY A 322 -15.52 4.55 3.89
C GLY A 322 -16.25 5.69 4.60
N GLU A 323 -16.33 5.64 5.94
CA GLU A 323 -16.90 6.70 6.76
C GLU A 323 -15.92 7.87 6.90
N LYS A 324 -16.44 9.10 6.92
CA LYS A 324 -15.62 10.33 7.03
C LYS A 324 -14.90 10.39 8.37
N VAL A 325 -13.62 10.72 8.33
CA VAL A 325 -12.81 11.05 9.51
C VAL A 325 -12.76 12.57 9.64
N TYR A 326 -12.98 13.09 10.84
CA TYR A 326 -13.06 14.53 11.09
C TYR A 326 -11.91 15.01 11.98
N VAL A 327 -11.51 16.26 11.77
CA VAL A 327 -10.46 16.93 12.56
C VAL A 327 -10.94 17.09 13.99
N LYS A 328 -10.12 16.71 14.97
CA LYS A 328 -10.41 16.87 16.40
C LYS A 328 -9.91 18.23 16.90
N VAL A 329 -10.64 18.85 17.84
CA VAL A 329 -10.21 20.10 18.51
C VAL A 329 -9.04 19.84 19.47
N SER A 330 -9.05 18.68 20.14
CA SER A 330 -7.98 18.18 20.98
C SER A 330 -8.09 16.66 21.10
N ASP A 331 -7.02 15.98 21.49
CA ASP A 331 -7.05 14.52 21.62
C ASP A 331 -7.93 14.03 22.79
N ASP A 332 -8.18 14.89 23.80
CA ASP A 332 -8.85 14.54 25.05
C ASP A 332 -10.37 14.81 25.07
N LEU A 333 -10.85 15.74 24.24
CA LEU A 333 -12.25 16.12 24.14
C LEU A 333 -12.76 15.61 22.79
N GLY A 334 -13.73 14.69 22.79
CA GLY A 334 -14.29 14.08 21.57
C GLY A 334 -15.06 15.04 20.64
N ASP A 335 -14.78 16.34 20.70
CA ASP A 335 -15.37 17.38 19.88
C ASP A 335 -14.56 17.57 18.58
N PHE A 336 -15.26 17.66 17.46
CA PHE A 336 -14.68 17.89 16.14
C PHE A 336 -14.60 19.38 15.80
N LEU A 337 -13.57 19.77 15.06
CA LEU A 337 -13.39 21.12 14.57
C LEU A 337 -14.51 21.47 13.60
N LEU A 338 -15.10 22.64 13.82
CA LEU A 338 -16.21 23.16 13.03
C LEU A 338 -15.71 24.22 12.05
N ASP A 339 -16.25 24.22 10.84
CA ASP A 339 -16.11 25.32 9.92
C ASP A 339 -16.94 26.55 10.35
N LYS A 340 -16.85 27.64 9.60
CA LYS A 340 -17.63 28.87 9.84
C LYS A 340 -19.16 28.69 9.75
N HIS A 341 -19.62 27.53 9.29
CA HIS A 341 -21.02 27.16 9.13
C HIS A 341 -21.50 26.14 10.17
N ASN A 342 -20.66 25.76 11.13
CA ASN A 342 -20.90 24.72 12.14
C ASN A 342 -21.01 23.29 11.55
N HIS A 343 -20.23 22.99 10.50
CA HIS A 343 -20.06 21.63 9.98
C HIS A 343 -18.70 21.06 10.39
N TRP A 344 -18.64 19.74 10.62
CA TRP A 344 -17.38 19.08 10.95
C TRP A 344 -16.42 19.07 9.77
N ILE A 345 -15.18 19.48 10.00
CA ILE A 345 -14.13 19.50 8.98
C ILE A 345 -13.57 18.09 8.80
N VAL A 346 -13.58 17.59 7.57
CA VAL A 346 -12.99 16.28 7.21
C VAL A 346 -11.47 16.36 7.34
N ASP A 347 -10.84 15.37 7.99
CA ASP A 347 -9.40 15.34 8.24
C ASP A 347 -8.62 14.93 6.99
N HIS A 348 -8.15 15.92 6.25
CA HIS A 348 -7.32 15.77 5.06
C HIS A 348 -6.20 16.82 5.02
N ASP A 349 -5.19 16.60 4.18
CA ASP A 349 -4.05 17.49 3.93
C ASP A 349 -4.05 18.13 2.53
N LEU A 350 -5.17 18.04 1.80
CA LEU A 350 -5.27 18.59 0.44
C LEU A 350 -5.27 20.12 0.38
N PHE A 351 -5.91 20.80 1.34
CA PHE A 351 -5.98 22.27 1.38
C PHE A 351 -6.38 22.82 2.76
N ASN A 352 -6.21 24.13 2.95
CA ASN A 352 -6.66 24.86 4.14
C ASN A 352 -8.17 25.22 4.12
N HIS A 353 -8.88 24.96 5.23
CA HIS A 353 -10.24 25.43 5.48
C HIS A 353 -10.29 26.83 6.09
N ASP A 354 -10.13 27.88 5.27
CA ASP A 354 -10.29 29.29 5.66
C ASP A 354 -9.47 29.72 6.91
N GLY A 355 -8.29 29.14 7.11
CA GLY A 355 -7.40 29.40 8.24
C GLY A 355 -7.66 28.54 9.48
N LEU A 356 -8.66 27.65 9.44
CA LEU A 356 -9.01 26.75 10.54
C LEU A 356 -8.12 25.50 10.58
N THR A 357 -7.60 25.09 9.42
CA THR A 357 -6.62 24.01 9.31
C THR A 357 -5.31 24.56 8.78
N GLU A 358 -4.26 23.75 8.83
CA GLU A 358 -3.00 24.13 8.20
C GLU A 358 -3.13 24.14 6.66
N ASP A 359 -2.25 24.88 6.00
CA ASP A 359 -2.11 24.86 4.54
C ASP A 359 -1.83 23.43 4.02
N GLY A 360 -2.22 23.14 2.79
CA GLY A 360 -2.12 21.79 2.22
C GLY A 360 -1.43 21.76 0.87
N ILE A 361 -1.68 20.67 0.15
CA ILE A 361 -1.16 20.43 -1.21
C ILE A 361 -1.56 21.55 -2.18
N ALA A 362 -2.79 22.04 -2.12
CA ALA A 362 -3.28 23.10 -3.00
C ALA A 362 -2.54 24.42 -2.78
N GLU A 363 -2.33 24.84 -1.53
CA GLU A 363 -1.59 26.06 -1.22
C GLU A 363 -0.11 25.96 -1.63
N ALA A 364 0.52 24.78 -1.50
CA ALA A 364 1.87 24.53 -2.01
C ALA A 364 1.94 24.60 -3.54
N PHE A 365 0.95 24.02 -4.23
CA PHE A 365 0.86 24.11 -5.69
C PHE A 365 0.64 25.55 -6.17
N ILE A 366 -0.13 26.36 -5.43
CA ILE A 366 -0.32 27.78 -5.77
C ILE A 366 1.01 28.54 -5.71
N GLU A 367 1.85 28.32 -4.69
CA GLU A 367 3.19 28.91 -4.66
C GLU A 367 4.10 28.38 -5.78
N PHE A 368 4.04 27.08 -6.07
CA PHE A 368 4.72 26.48 -7.23
C PHE A 368 4.27 27.14 -8.56
N ALA A 369 2.98 27.37 -8.73
CA ALA A 369 2.43 27.98 -9.93
C ALA A 369 2.91 29.43 -10.13
N LYS A 370 3.04 30.20 -9.04
CA LYS A 370 3.65 31.54 -9.06
C LYS A 370 5.13 31.47 -9.41
N LYS A 371 5.89 30.56 -8.78
CA LYS A 371 7.31 30.33 -9.07
C LYS A 371 7.54 30.03 -10.55
N GLU A 372 6.68 29.20 -11.14
CA GLU A 372 6.75 28.77 -12.53
C GLU A 372 6.06 29.74 -13.53
N ASN A 373 5.50 30.87 -13.05
CA ASN A 373 4.75 31.86 -13.81
C ASN A 373 3.65 31.22 -14.69
N LEU A 374 2.83 30.35 -14.10
CA LEU A 374 1.71 29.75 -14.82
C LEU A 374 0.64 30.80 -15.12
N SER A 375 0.18 30.86 -16.37
CA SER A 375 -0.63 31.96 -16.91
C SER A 375 -1.97 32.22 -16.22
N PHE A 376 -2.45 31.29 -15.39
CA PHE A 376 -3.73 31.36 -14.68
C PHE A 376 -3.57 31.73 -13.19
N PHE A 377 -2.34 32.08 -12.79
CA PHE A 377 -2.04 32.70 -11.49
C PHE A 377 -1.38 34.09 -11.63
N ASP A 378 -1.12 34.56 -12.87
CA ASP A 378 -0.60 35.89 -13.20
C ASP A 378 -1.69 36.84 -13.76
N LEU A 379 -1.73 38.08 -13.23
CA LEU A 379 -2.23 39.32 -13.86
C LEU A 379 -3.71 39.41 -14.31
N SER A 380 -4.68 38.94 -13.52
CA SER A 380 -6.02 39.52 -13.50
C SER A 380 -6.17 40.45 -12.27
N PRO A 381 -6.91 41.57 -12.35
CA PRO A 381 -7.35 42.33 -11.16
C PRO A 381 -8.06 41.44 -10.11
N LEU A 382 -8.61 40.30 -10.56
CA LEU A 382 -9.30 39.29 -9.75
C LEU A 382 -8.37 38.20 -9.21
N SER A 383 -7.18 37.98 -9.80
CA SER A 383 -6.23 36.96 -9.36
C SER A 383 -5.34 37.51 -8.23
N LYS A 384 -5.79 37.35 -6.98
CA LYS A 384 -5.02 37.71 -5.77
C LYS A 384 -3.93 36.70 -5.42
N GLY A 385 -3.15 36.27 -6.42
CA GLY A 385 -2.04 35.36 -6.20
C GLY A 385 -0.95 35.97 -5.32
N GLY A 386 -0.71 37.28 -5.42
CA GLY A 386 0.48 37.88 -4.81
C GLY A 386 1.78 37.35 -5.44
N ALA A 387 2.92 37.90 -5.03
CA ALA A 387 4.21 37.39 -5.50
C ALA A 387 4.52 36.01 -4.88
N PHE A 388 5.36 35.22 -5.55
CA PHE A 388 5.88 33.97 -5.00
C PHE A 388 6.57 34.20 -3.64
N ASP A 389 6.17 33.44 -2.62
CA ASP A 389 6.78 33.45 -1.30
C ASP A 389 7.65 32.20 -1.11
N ALA A 390 8.97 32.37 -1.28
CA ALA A 390 9.94 31.29 -1.17
C ALA A 390 10.01 30.67 0.24
N VAL A 391 9.78 31.47 1.30
CA VAL A 391 9.85 30.98 2.69
C VAL A 391 8.62 30.14 2.99
N LYS A 392 7.44 30.65 2.63
CA LYS A 392 6.19 29.90 2.74
C LYS A 392 6.27 28.60 1.93
N TYR A 393 6.73 28.67 0.68
CA TYR A 393 6.84 27.49 -0.17
C TYR A 393 7.74 26.41 0.44
N GLN A 394 8.92 26.79 0.94
CA GLN A 394 9.82 25.82 1.59
C GLN A 394 9.18 25.19 2.83
N GLN A 395 8.53 25.98 3.69
CA GLN A 395 7.83 25.47 4.88
C GLN A 395 6.71 24.48 4.53
N LEU A 396 5.96 24.76 3.45
CA LEU A 396 4.95 23.84 2.94
C LEU A 396 5.60 22.56 2.43
N MET A 397 6.59 22.68 1.56
CA MET A 397 7.30 21.55 0.96
C MET A 397 7.99 20.68 1.99
N ASP A 398 8.47 21.22 3.12
CA ASP A 398 9.05 20.43 4.22
C ASP A 398 7.99 19.60 4.95
N ARG A 399 6.78 20.15 5.13
CA ARG A 399 5.70 19.54 5.92
C ARG A 399 4.85 18.53 5.15
N ILE A 400 4.48 18.81 3.90
CA ILE A 400 3.63 17.92 3.10
C ILE A 400 4.46 16.85 2.37
N GLU A 401 3.87 15.72 2.00
CA GLU A 401 4.55 14.73 1.15
C GLU A 401 4.48 15.15 -0.32
N ALA A 402 5.36 16.08 -0.70
CA ALA A 402 5.49 16.58 -2.07
C ALA A 402 6.95 16.77 -2.49
N VAL A 403 7.19 16.65 -3.80
CA VAL A 403 8.48 16.95 -4.44
C VAL A 403 8.26 17.71 -5.75
N GLU A 404 9.24 18.53 -6.11
CA GLU A 404 9.33 19.22 -7.39
C GLU A 404 10.45 18.58 -8.21
N LEU A 405 10.15 18.14 -9.43
CA LEU A 405 11.12 17.50 -10.31
C LEU A 405 11.05 18.04 -11.74
N LEU A 406 12.21 18.30 -12.33
CA LEU A 406 12.34 18.53 -13.76
C LEU A 406 11.84 17.30 -14.55
N PHE A 407 11.16 17.54 -15.66
CA PHE A 407 10.64 16.50 -16.55
C PHE A 407 11.74 15.55 -17.04
N SER A 408 12.94 16.06 -17.33
CA SER A 408 14.12 15.27 -17.67
C SER A 408 14.54 14.33 -16.53
N LYS A 409 14.52 14.81 -15.27
CA LYS A 409 14.81 14.01 -14.08
C LYS A 409 13.70 12.99 -13.79
N ALA A 410 12.44 13.35 -14.01
CA ALA A 410 11.33 12.41 -13.88
C ALA A 410 11.43 11.25 -14.88
N LYS A 411 12.08 11.45 -16.04
CA LYS A 411 12.38 10.41 -17.03
C LYS A 411 13.68 9.64 -16.78
N PHE A 412 14.60 10.18 -15.98
CA PHE A 412 15.89 9.55 -15.71
C PHE A 412 15.72 8.23 -14.94
N ASN A 413 16.36 7.15 -15.41
CA ASN A 413 16.23 5.80 -14.86
C ASN A 413 14.77 5.35 -14.63
N ASN A 414 13.87 5.81 -15.51
CA ASN A 414 12.43 5.55 -15.46
C ASN A 414 11.93 5.11 -16.85
N GLU A 415 12.35 3.92 -17.30
CA GLU A 415 12.07 3.40 -18.65
C GLU A 415 10.57 3.30 -18.97
N SER A 416 9.76 2.95 -17.97
CA SER A 416 8.30 2.94 -18.10
C SER A 416 7.69 4.33 -18.05
N PHE A 417 8.46 5.40 -17.83
CA PHE A 417 8.02 6.78 -17.68
C PHE A 417 6.87 6.91 -16.66
N ARG A 418 7.04 6.33 -15.46
CA ARG A 418 6.09 6.49 -14.36
C ARG A 418 5.95 7.96 -13.97
N VAL A 419 4.72 8.40 -13.78
CA VAL A 419 4.39 9.77 -13.34
C VAL A 419 3.44 9.75 -12.13
N ASP A 420 3.38 8.65 -11.39
CA ASP A 420 2.67 8.63 -10.12
C ASP A 420 3.50 9.24 -8.99
N ALA A 421 2.85 9.96 -8.07
CA ALA A 421 3.54 10.67 -6.99
C ALA A 421 4.30 9.72 -6.04
N GLU A 422 3.79 8.51 -5.83
CA GLU A 422 4.38 7.48 -4.97
C GLU A 422 5.77 7.05 -5.44
N PHE A 423 6.01 7.09 -6.76
CA PHE A 423 7.32 6.79 -7.34
C PHE A 423 8.38 7.85 -6.99
N PHE A 424 7.94 9.03 -6.57
CA PHE A 424 8.77 10.21 -6.28
C PHE A 424 8.63 10.67 -4.82
N GLN A 425 8.16 9.82 -3.90
CA GLN A 425 8.15 10.14 -2.48
C GLN A 425 9.53 10.60 -1.99
N LYS A 426 9.53 11.50 -1.01
CA LYS A 426 10.74 12.13 -0.47
C LYS A 426 11.77 11.09 -0.02
N GLU A 427 11.31 10.02 0.62
CA GLU A 427 12.18 8.91 1.04
C GLU A 427 12.97 8.35 -0.15
N TYR A 428 12.31 8.07 -1.27
CA TYR A 428 12.96 7.55 -2.46
C TYR A 428 13.85 8.58 -3.14
N MET A 429 13.47 9.86 -3.14
CA MET A 429 14.29 10.92 -3.73
C MET A 429 15.56 11.16 -2.94
N ASN A 430 15.50 11.07 -1.61
CA ASN A 430 16.69 11.14 -0.76
C ASN A 430 17.63 9.97 -1.06
N VAL A 431 17.11 8.75 -1.24
CA VAL A 431 17.92 7.58 -1.62
C VAL A 431 18.60 7.80 -2.97
N VAL A 432 17.90 8.34 -3.97
CA VAL A 432 18.48 8.67 -5.27
C VAL A 432 19.61 9.68 -5.12
N GLN A 433 19.39 10.76 -4.35
CA GLN A 433 20.42 11.79 -4.13
C GLN A 433 21.67 11.22 -3.46
N VAL A 434 21.50 10.36 -2.46
CA VAL A 434 22.62 9.67 -1.80
C VAL A 434 23.37 8.79 -2.79
N LEU A 435 22.68 7.99 -3.59
CA LEU A 435 23.31 7.09 -4.57
C LEU A 435 23.97 7.84 -5.73
N ASP A 436 23.44 8.99 -6.14
CA ASP A 436 24.04 9.87 -7.14
C ASP A 436 25.33 10.54 -6.64
N SER A 437 25.51 10.63 -5.31
CA SER A 437 26.69 11.24 -4.69
C SER A 437 27.90 10.30 -4.56
N VAL A 438 27.71 9.00 -4.85
CA VAL A 438 28.74 7.96 -4.74
C VAL A 438 28.94 7.23 -6.07
N GLU A 439 30.08 6.56 -6.24
CA GLU A 439 30.29 5.71 -7.42
C GLU A 439 29.35 4.49 -7.34
N THR A 440 28.50 4.34 -8.35
CA THR A 440 27.57 3.21 -8.47
C THR A 440 27.74 2.47 -9.79
N GLN A 441 27.41 1.18 -9.78
CA GLN A 441 27.22 0.36 -10.99
C GLN A 441 25.87 -0.35 -10.90
N SER A 442 25.28 -0.70 -12.05
CA SER A 442 24.03 -1.45 -12.03
C SER A 442 24.24 -2.89 -11.52
N LEU A 443 23.20 -3.51 -10.97
CA LEU A 443 23.28 -4.91 -10.53
C LEU A 443 23.74 -5.82 -11.66
N PHE A 444 23.28 -5.57 -12.90
CA PHE A 444 23.74 -6.29 -14.08
C PHE A 444 25.26 -6.16 -14.31
N GLN A 445 25.84 -5.00 -14.05
CA GLN A 445 27.28 -4.77 -14.20
C GLN A 445 28.10 -5.48 -13.12
N VAL A 446 27.57 -5.66 -11.91
CA VAL A 446 28.25 -6.31 -10.78
C VAL A 446 27.90 -7.78 -10.59
N ALA A 447 26.95 -8.32 -11.35
CA ALA A 447 26.61 -9.75 -11.36
C ALA A 447 27.25 -10.49 -12.55
N THR A 448 27.70 -11.72 -12.34
CA THR A 448 28.04 -12.67 -13.42
C THR A 448 26.79 -13.31 -14.01
N LYS A 449 25.72 -13.40 -13.20
CA LYS A 449 24.48 -14.05 -13.57
C LYS A 449 23.30 -13.49 -12.77
N ILE A 450 22.19 -13.22 -13.45
CA ILE A 450 20.89 -12.91 -12.84
C ILE A 450 19.87 -13.80 -13.55
N ASP A 451 19.24 -14.72 -12.82
CA ASP A 451 18.33 -15.73 -13.35
C ASP A 451 17.06 -15.81 -12.50
N VAL A 452 16.01 -16.43 -13.02
CA VAL A 452 14.77 -16.68 -12.27
C VAL A 452 14.57 -18.18 -12.07
N GLY A 453 14.12 -18.55 -10.87
CA GLY A 453 13.65 -19.87 -10.52
C GLY A 453 12.57 -20.38 -11.48
N HIS A 454 12.32 -21.69 -11.48
CA HIS A 454 11.29 -22.26 -12.35
C HIS A 454 9.92 -21.62 -12.12
N VAL A 455 9.22 -21.27 -13.21
CA VAL A 455 7.85 -20.75 -13.19
C VAL A 455 6.98 -21.70 -14.01
N GLY A 456 6.11 -22.45 -13.32
CA GLY A 456 5.26 -23.48 -13.95
C GLY A 456 4.65 -24.43 -12.93
N SER A 457 3.75 -25.30 -13.40
CA SER A 457 3.17 -26.37 -12.58
C SER A 457 4.22 -27.45 -12.29
N MET A 458 4.33 -27.87 -11.03
CA MET A 458 5.29 -28.88 -10.56
C MET A 458 4.63 -30.03 -9.80
N VAL A 459 3.30 -30.16 -9.88
CA VAL A 459 2.51 -31.10 -9.05
C VAL A 459 3.02 -32.55 -9.15
N SER A 460 3.46 -32.98 -10.33
CA SER A 460 3.96 -34.35 -10.58
C SER A 460 5.45 -34.55 -10.29
N GLU A 461 6.17 -33.52 -9.84
CA GLU A 461 7.63 -33.54 -9.70
C GLU A 461 8.10 -33.51 -8.24
N TYR A 462 7.17 -33.44 -7.28
CA TYR A 462 7.48 -33.48 -5.85
C TYR A 462 7.84 -34.89 -5.38
N ASP A 463 8.88 -34.98 -4.55
CA ASP A 463 9.43 -36.24 -4.01
C ASP A 463 10.11 -35.98 -2.66
N GLU A 464 9.60 -36.58 -1.57
CA GLU A 464 10.12 -36.39 -0.20
C GLU A 464 11.58 -36.85 -0.01
N SER A 465 12.08 -37.71 -0.88
CA SER A 465 13.47 -38.18 -0.90
C SER A 465 14.38 -37.36 -1.83
N GLY A 466 13.81 -36.38 -2.54
CA GLY A 466 14.46 -35.62 -3.58
C GLY A 466 15.34 -34.44 -3.13
N ILE A 467 15.66 -33.57 -4.09
CA ILE A 467 16.48 -32.36 -3.88
C ILE A 467 15.61 -31.21 -3.41
N LEU A 468 16.10 -30.40 -2.45
CA LEU A 468 15.38 -29.23 -1.95
C LEU A 468 15.02 -28.25 -3.08
N LEU A 469 13.80 -27.72 -3.00
CA LEU A 469 13.25 -26.69 -3.88
C LEU A 469 12.91 -25.45 -3.04
N LEU A 470 13.78 -24.45 -3.10
CA LEU A 470 13.54 -23.16 -2.45
C LEU A 470 12.45 -22.39 -3.19
N GLN A 471 11.55 -21.79 -2.43
CA GLN A 471 10.47 -20.93 -2.91
C GLN A 471 10.50 -19.59 -2.17
N THR A 472 9.71 -18.62 -2.61
CA THR A 472 9.77 -17.26 -2.06
C THR A 472 9.54 -17.19 -0.54
N ARG A 473 8.79 -18.14 0.03
CA ARG A 473 8.59 -18.29 1.49
C ARG A 473 9.84 -18.72 2.27
N ASN A 474 10.87 -19.21 1.57
CA ASN A 474 12.15 -19.64 2.14
C ASN A 474 13.18 -18.50 2.17
N ILE A 475 12.85 -17.33 1.64
CA ILE A 475 13.73 -16.17 1.57
C ILE A 475 13.44 -15.26 2.78
N ASP A 476 14.34 -15.32 3.76
CA ASP A 476 14.37 -14.41 4.90
C ASP A 476 15.51 -13.39 4.75
N GLU A 477 15.57 -12.38 5.61
CA GLU A 477 16.69 -11.45 5.61
C GLU A 477 18.00 -12.20 5.87
N PHE A 478 18.99 -11.98 5.00
CA PHE A 478 20.34 -12.55 4.99
C PHE A 478 20.45 -14.06 4.79
N PHE A 479 19.64 -14.90 5.42
CA PHE A 479 19.83 -16.35 5.37
C PHE A 479 18.58 -17.08 4.92
N VAL A 480 18.78 -18.13 4.11
CA VAL A 480 17.68 -18.97 3.63
C VAL A 480 17.10 -19.78 4.79
N ASN A 481 15.77 -19.81 4.86
CA ASN A 481 15.03 -20.68 5.76
C ASN A 481 14.57 -21.95 5.03
N ILE A 482 15.20 -23.08 5.38
CA ILE A 482 14.92 -24.39 4.76
C ILE A 482 13.79 -25.17 5.45
N ASP A 483 13.18 -24.61 6.49
CA ASP A 483 12.10 -25.27 7.20
C ASP A 483 10.88 -25.45 6.27
N ASN A 484 10.25 -26.63 6.32
CA ASN A 484 9.12 -27.00 5.44
C ASN A 484 9.38 -26.82 3.94
N CYS A 485 10.65 -26.93 3.52
CA CYS A 485 11.04 -26.86 2.12
C CYS A 485 10.57 -28.11 1.37
N GLN A 486 9.97 -27.90 0.20
CA GLN A 486 9.57 -29.00 -0.67
C GLN A 486 10.79 -29.60 -1.34
N LYS A 487 10.66 -30.84 -1.82
CA LYS A 487 11.71 -31.54 -2.54
C LYS A 487 11.19 -32.03 -3.89
N ILE A 488 12.09 -32.07 -4.88
CA ILE A 488 11.79 -32.46 -6.26
C ILE A 488 12.64 -33.63 -6.72
N THR A 489 12.16 -34.37 -7.72
CA THR A 489 12.89 -35.49 -8.29
C THR A 489 14.26 -35.07 -8.83
N GLN A 490 15.25 -35.97 -8.73
CA GLN A 490 16.59 -35.76 -9.30
C GLN A 490 16.55 -35.48 -10.81
N LYS A 491 15.62 -36.14 -11.53
CA LYS A 491 15.41 -35.95 -12.97
C LYS A 491 14.95 -34.53 -13.29
N PHE A 492 14.04 -33.96 -12.50
CA PHE A 492 13.56 -32.60 -12.70
C PHE A 492 14.64 -31.58 -12.34
N HIS A 493 15.35 -31.78 -11.22
CA HIS A 493 16.50 -30.96 -10.83
C HIS A 493 17.56 -30.85 -11.94
N GLN A 494 17.88 -31.96 -12.62
CA GLN A 494 18.87 -31.98 -13.71
C GLN A 494 18.41 -31.23 -14.97
N LYS A 495 17.10 -31.17 -15.23
CA LYS A 495 16.52 -30.36 -16.33
C LYS A 495 16.59 -28.86 -16.01
N LEU A 496 16.39 -28.52 -14.74
CA LEU A 496 16.30 -27.14 -14.25
C LEU A 496 17.68 -26.53 -13.93
N ARG A 497 18.61 -26.54 -14.88
CA ARG A 497 19.99 -26.05 -14.67
C ARG A 497 20.09 -24.55 -14.37
N LYS A 498 19.20 -23.74 -14.94
CA LYS A 498 19.21 -22.27 -14.77
C LYS A 498 18.82 -21.85 -13.36
N SER A 499 17.88 -22.57 -12.75
CA SER A 499 17.33 -22.30 -11.42
C SER A 499 18.06 -23.05 -10.29
N GLN A 500 19.18 -23.71 -10.59
CA GLN A 500 20.05 -24.29 -9.58
C GLN A 500 20.71 -23.19 -8.74
N ILE A 501 20.71 -23.41 -7.42
CA ILE A 501 21.32 -22.52 -6.44
C ILE A 501 22.56 -23.20 -5.88
N LYS A 502 23.63 -22.41 -5.76
CA LYS A 502 24.94 -22.84 -5.28
C LYS A 502 25.41 -21.91 -4.16
N LYS A 503 26.38 -22.39 -3.37
CA LYS A 503 27.01 -21.61 -2.31
C LYS A 503 27.48 -20.24 -2.83
N GLY A 504 27.11 -19.18 -2.12
CA GLY A 504 27.43 -17.79 -2.44
C GLY A 504 26.44 -17.11 -3.39
N ASN A 505 25.43 -17.82 -3.91
CA ASN A 505 24.34 -17.16 -4.63
C ASN A 505 23.49 -16.32 -3.66
N ILE A 506 23.07 -15.15 -4.13
CA ILE A 506 22.12 -14.28 -3.45
C ILE A 506 20.75 -14.53 -4.06
N LEU A 507 19.74 -14.62 -3.21
CA LEU A 507 18.37 -14.98 -3.54
C LEU A 507 17.47 -13.82 -3.16
N ILE A 508 16.66 -13.33 -4.09
CA ILE A 508 15.75 -12.21 -3.86
C ILE A 508 14.32 -12.68 -4.08
N ALA A 509 13.45 -12.35 -3.13
CA ALA A 509 12.05 -12.71 -3.19
C ALA A 509 11.32 -11.93 -4.31
N ARG A 510 10.66 -12.66 -5.24
CA ARG A 510 9.95 -12.06 -6.38
C ARG A 510 8.50 -11.64 -6.06
N SER A 511 7.89 -12.27 -5.06
CA SER A 511 6.47 -12.16 -4.71
C SER A 511 6.22 -12.43 -3.21
N GLY A 512 5.23 -11.80 -2.58
CA GLY A 512 4.85 -12.06 -1.17
C GLY A 512 5.81 -11.48 -0.13
N SER A 513 7.04 -11.99 -0.01
CA SER A 513 8.09 -11.48 0.90
C SER A 513 8.97 -10.43 0.21
N PHE A 514 8.32 -9.52 -0.51
CA PHE A 514 8.97 -8.50 -1.33
C PHE A 514 10.02 -7.71 -0.54
N GLY A 515 11.18 -7.45 -1.15
CA GLY A 515 12.26 -6.66 -0.55
C GLY A 515 13.31 -7.45 0.26
N LYS A 516 13.06 -8.73 0.58
CA LYS A 516 14.04 -9.56 1.30
C LYS A 516 15.07 -10.20 0.37
N ALA A 517 16.31 -10.25 0.81
CA ALA A 517 17.40 -10.98 0.15
C ALA A 517 18.14 -11.92 1.10
N SER A 518 18.47 -13.13 0.65
CA SER A 518 19.29 -14.10 1.40
C SER A 518 20.54 -14.51 0.63
N ILE A 519 21.62 -14.88 1.32
CA ILE A 519 22.75 -15.60 0.76
C ILE A 519 22.63 -17.11 1.07
N TYR A 520 22.90 -17.95 0.08
CA TYR A 520 22.91 -19.40 0.25
C TYR A 520 24.32 -19.88 0.63
N LEU A 521 24.47 -20.51 1.79
CA LEU A 521 25.79 -20.84 2.36
C LEU A 521 26.10 -22.35 2.41
N ASP A 522 25.12 -23.20 2.14
CA ASP A 522 25.31 -24.66 2.13
C ASP A 522 26.06 -25.10 0.85
N SER A 523 26.83 -26.18 1.00
CA SER A 523 27.56 -26.85 -0.06
C SER A 523 26.68 -27.61 -1.04
N ALA A 524 25.49 -28.07 -0.62
CA ALA A 524 24.58 -28.82 -1.48
C ALA A 524 24.05 -27.93 -2.62
N VAL A 525 23.92 -28.48 -3.83
CA VAL A 525 23.26 -27.76 -4.93
C VAL A 525 21.78 -28.05 -4.88
N VAL A 526 20.97 -27.01 -4.73
CA VAL A 526 19.50 -27.10 -4.64
C VAL A 526 18.86 -26.44 -5.85
N ASN A 527 17.53 -26.48 -5.95
CA ASN A 527 16.80 -25.80 -7.02
C ASN A 527 15.84 -24.75 -6.46
N SER A 528 15.24 -23.94 -7.33
CA SER A 528 14.29 -22.91 -6.92
C SER A 528 13.11 -22.73 -7.86
N ALA A 529 12.04 -22.17 -7.30
CA ALA A 529 10.89 -21.68 -8.03
C ALA A 529 10.51 -20.28 -7.54
N ASP A 530 10.14 -19.41 -8.48
CA ASP A 530 9.66 -18.04 -8.21
C ASP A 530 10.63 -17.13 -7.39
N ILE A 531 11.94 -17.41 -7.42
CA ILE A 531 13.00 -16.61 -6.76
C ILE A 531 13.92 -16.02 -7.82
N ILE A 532 14.45 -14.82 -7.59
CA ILE A 532 15.55 -14.28 -8.41
C ILE A 532 16.89 -14.72 -7.82
N ILE A 533 17.77 -15.26 -8.66
CA ILE A 533 19.09 -15.76 -8.29
C ILE A 533 20.14 -14.81 -8.87
N VAL A 534 21.01 -14.28 -8.00
CA VAL A 534 22.11 -13.40 -8.35
C VAL A 534 23.44 -14.07 -7.99
N GLU A 535 24.36 -14.12 -8.95
CA GLU A 535 25.74 -14.52 -8.74
C GLU A 535 26.63 -13.27 -8.89
N SER A 536 27.33 -12.88 -7.82
CA SER A 536 28.13 -11.66 -7.80
C SER A 536 29.48 -11.84 -8.50
N LYS A 537 29.97 -10.79 -9.18
CA LYS A 537 31.37 -10.64 -9.62
C LYS A 537 32.22 -10.31 -8.40
N LYS A 538 32.79 -11.34 -7.77
CA LYS A 538 33.51 -11.22 -6.49
C LYS A 538 34.69 -10.25 -6.52
N ASP A 539 35.29 -10.02 -7.68
CA ASP A 539 36.36 -9.05 -7.90
C ASP A 539 35.90 -7.60 -7.81
N LYS A 540 34.59 -7.35 -7.93
CA LYS A 540 33.97 -6.03 -7.79
C LYS A 540 33.15 -5.90 -6.50
N VAL A 541 32.26 -6.87 -6.29
CA VAL A 541 31.25 -6.83 -5.24
C VAL A 541 31.24 -8.19 -4.53
N ASN A 542 31.62 -8.18 -3.26
CA ASN A 542 31.52 -9.31 -2.37
C ASN A 542 30.03 -9.67 -2.16
N PRO A 543 29.63 -10.96 -2.26
CA PRO A 543 28.23 -11.35 -2.10
C PRO A 543 27.66 -11.05 -0.70
N PHE A 544 28.50 -11.00 0.34
CA PHE A 544 28.08 -10.64 1.70
C PHE A 544 27.83 -9.13 1.85
N TYR A 545 28.59 -8.30 1.14
CA TYR A 545 28.28 -6.88 1.02
C TYR A 545 26.98 -6.68 0.23
N LEU A 546 26.82 -7.34 -0.93
CA LEU A 546 25.63 -7.18 -1.77
C LEU A 546 24.34 -7.59 -1.05
N VAL A 547 24.32 -8.71 -0.32
CA VAL A 547 23.15 -9.09 0.48
C VAL A 547 22.87 -8.10 1.62
N SER A 548 23.92 -7.52 2.23
CA SER A 548 23.75 -6.45 3.23
C SER A 548 23.12 -5.20 2.61
N PHE A 549 23.61 -4.77 1.46
CA PHE A 549 23.08 -3.61 0.74
C PHE A 549 21.62 -3.81 0.31
N LEU A 550 21.28 -4.97 -0.26
CA LEU A 550 19.91 -5.26 -0.71
C LEU A 550 18.89 -5.26 0.44
N ASN A 551 19.31 -5.64 1.65
CA ASN A 551 18.46 -5.57 2.86
C ASN A 551 18.57 -4.24 3.62
N SER A 552 19.46 -3.33 3.23
CA SER A 552 19.56 -1.98 3.82
C SER A 552 18.38 -1.10 3.39
N LYS A 553 18.17 0.03 4.07
CA LYS A 553 17.20 1.06 3.67
C LYS A 553 17.44 1.49 2.23
N LEU A 554 18.68 1.78 1.85
CA LEU A 554 19.02 2.24 0.49
C LEU A 554 18.68 1.19 -0.59
N GLY A 555 18.92 -0.09 -0.33
CA GLY A 555 18.60 -1.18 -1.26
C GLY A 555 17.10 -1.48 -1.33
N THR A 556 16.45 -1.58 -0.17
CA THR A 556 15.01 -1.86 -0.09
C THR A 556 14.17 -0.71 -0.66
N SER A 557 14.49 0.55 -0.36
CA SER A 557 13.80 1.72 -0.90
C SER A 557 13.88 1.77 -2.43
N GLN A 558 15.00 1.39 -3.06
CA GLN A 558 15.07 1.24 -4.52
C GLN A 558 14.08 0.18 -5.01
N LEU A 559 14.04 -1.01 -4.40
CA LEU A 559 13.11 -2.07 -4.77
C LEU A 559 11.64 -1.61 -4.64
N PHE A 560 11.28 -1.01 -3.50
CA PHE A 560 9.91 -0.53 -3.24
C PHE A 560 9.49 0.59 -4.19
N ARG A 561 10.39 1.52 -4.51
CA ARG A 561 10.14 2.58 -5.48
C ARG A 561 9.66 2.02 -6.82
N PHE A 562 10.32 0.97 -7.32
CA PHE A 562 9.97 0.36 -8.61
C PHE A 562 8.88 -0.72 -8.52
N ALA A 563 8.38 -1.05 -7.32
CA ALA A 563 7.28 -1.97 -7.17
C ALA A 563 6.05 -1.49 -7.96
N SER A 564 5.45 -2.40 -8.72
CA SER A 564 4.21 -2.16 -9.48
C SER A 564 3.20 -3.26 -9.12
N GLY A 565 1.89 -2.96 -9.17
CA GLY A 565 0.83 -3.97 -8.99
C GLY A 565 -0.01 -3.94 -7.70
N GLY A 566 -0.01 -2.85 -6.92
CA GLY A 566 -0.78 -2.75 -5.67
C GLY A 566 -0.08 -3.41 -4.46
N LEU A 567 -0.83 -3.82 -3.43
CA LEU A 567 -0.32 -4.34 -2.14
C LEU A 567 0.61 -5.57 -2.23
N GLN A 568 0.63 -6.28 -3.37
CA GLN A 568 1.56 -7.38 -3.65
C GLN A 568 2.45 -6.97 -4.83
N GLY A 569 3.46 -6.15 -4.56
CA GLY A 569 4.42 -5.71 -5.57
C GLY A 569 5.14 -6.89 -6.25
N HIS A 570 5.33 -6.80 -7.56
CA HIS A 570 6.16 -7.72 -8.32
C HIS A 570 7.45 -7.03 -8.80
N VAL A 571 8.60 -7.65 -8.54
CA VAL A 571 9.89 -7.21 -9.14
C VAL A 571 10.04 -7.88 -10.50
N ASN A 572 10.13 -7.07 -11.55
CA ASN A 572 10.58 -7.54 -12.86
C ASN A 572 12.11 -7.59 -12.90
N LEU A 573 12.66 -8.57 -13.63
CA LEU A 573 14.10 -8.77 -13.79
C LEU A 573 14.80 -7.50 -14.32
N THR A 574 14.22 -6.81 -15.31
CA THR A 574 14.79 -5.58 -15.90
C THR A 574 14.96 -4.47 -14.87
N ILE A 575 14.00 -4.32 -13.96
CA ILE A 575 14.09 -3.34 -12.85
C ILE A 575 15.25 -3.73 -11.93
N LEU A 576 15.33 -5.02 -11.57
CA LEU A 576 16.38 -5.52 -10.69
C LEU A 576 17.77 -5.33 -11.31
N GLU A 577 17.93 -5.63 -12.60
CA GLU A 577 19.16 -5.46 -13.36
C GLU A 577 19.70 -4.02 -13.33
N ASN A 578 18.78 -3.05 -13.24
CA ASN A 578 19.08 -1.62 -13.24
C ASN A 578 19.26 -1.00 -11.83
N LEU A 579 19.13 -1.79 -10.75
CA LEU A 579 19.39 -1.30 -9.39
C LEU A 579 20.82 -0.77 -9.27
N LEU A 580 20.97 0.39 -8.63
CA LEU A 580 22.26 1.02 -8.42
C LEU A 580 22.92 0.43 -7.17
N ILE A 581 24.11 -0.13 -7.35
CA ILE A 581 24.94 -0.74 -6.31
C ILE A 581 26.17 0.14 -6.11
N PRO A 582 26.35 0.76 -4.92
CA PRO A 582 27.57 1.49 -4.59
C PRO A 582 28.81 0.59 -4.62
N ILE A 583 29.93 1.14 -5.07
CA ILE A 583 31.21 0.41 -5.14
C ILE A 583 32.10 0.86 -3.97
N LEU A 584 32.09 0.07 -2.89
CA LEU A 584 32.92 0.29 -1.70
C LEU A 584 34.27 -0.43 -1.81
N LYS A 585 35.28 -0.04 -1.01
CA LYS A 585 36.59 -0.72 -1.03
C LYS A 585 36.51 -2.18 -0.59
N SER A 586 37.38 -3.02 -1.16
CA SER A 586 37.45 -4.45 -0.83
C SER A 586 37.56 -4.72 0.67
N ASP A 587 38.38 -3.94 1.38
CA ASP A 587 38.65 -4.16 2.80
C ASP A 587 37.38 -3.99 3.66
N PHE A 588 36.52 -3.03 3.30
CA PHE A 588 35.23 -2.83 3.97
C PHE A 588 34.25 -3.96 3.63
N GLN A 589 34.22 -4.40 2.37
CA GLN A 589 33.38 -5.51 1.94
C GLN A 589 33.78 -6.84 2.62
N ASP A 590 35.08 -7.09 2.77
CA ASP A 590 35.61 -8.27 3.47
C ASP A 590 35.35 -8.20 4.98
N PHE A 591 35.38 -7.00 5.57
CA PHE A 591 34.98 -6.79 6.96
C PHE A 591 33.51 -7.17 7.20
N LEU A 592 32.61 -6.82 6.28
CA LEU A 592 31.22 -7.26 6.33
C LEU A 592 31.08 -8.78 6.17
N GLU A 593 31.87 -9.40 5.30
CA GLU A 593 31.88 -10.87 5.18
C GLU A 593 32.21 -11.56 6.52
N LEU A 594 33.21 -11.07 7.25
CA LEU A 594 33.54 -11.59 8.58
C LEU A 594 32.37 -11.45 9.56
N LEU A 595 31.71 -10.30 9.55
CA LEU A 595 30.55 -10.01 10.40
C LEU A 595 29.36 -10.94 10.09
N ILE A 596 29.01 -11.10 8.82
CA ILE A 596 27.90 -11.95 8.38
C ILE A 596 28.20 -13.42 8.64
N ASN A 597 29.44 -13.88 8.39
CA ASN A 597 29.84 -15.25 8.73
C ASN A 597 29.77 -15.51 10.24
N LEU A 598 30.21 -14.57 11.08
CA LEU A 598 30.05 -14.69 12.53
C LEU A 598 28.57 -14.78 12.94
N SER A 599 27.71 -13.96 12.32
CA SER A 599 26.26 -14.05 12.52
C SER A 599 25.72 -15.43 12.15
N TYR A 600 26.11 -15.96 10.99
CA TYR A 600 25.70 -17.28 10.54
C TYR A 600 26.17 -18.39 11.50
N HIS A 601 27.40 -18.32 12.00
CA HIS A 601 27.90 -19.24 13.01
C HIS A 601 27.10 -19.18 14.31
N ASN A 602 26.72 -18.00 14.77
CA ASN A 602 25.85 -17.84 15.95
C ASN A 602 24.48 -18.46 15.69
N LEU A 603 23.91 -18.29 14.51
CA LEU A 603 22.62 -18.89 14.12
C LEU A 603 22.69 -20.43 14.11
N ILE A 604 23.74 -21.02 13.53
CA ILE A 604 23.95 -22.48 13.54
C ILE A 604 24.09 -22.99 14.98
N LYS A 605 24.96 -22.38 15.78
CA LYS A 605 25.15 -22.76 17.19
C LYS A 605 23.85 -22.67 17.97
N ALA A 606 23.04 -21.64 17.72
CA ALA A 606 21.73 -21.54 18.35
C ALA A 606 20.80 -22.70 17.98
N LYS A 607 20.74 -23.08 16.69
CA LYS A 607 19.94 -24.22 16.23
C LYS A 607 20.41 -25.52 16.89
N GLU A 608 21.71 -25.77 16.92
CA GLU A 608 22.30 -26.95 17.55
C GLU A 608 21.99 -27.04 19.05
N ILE A 609 22.18 -25.94 19.79
CA ILE A 609 21.93 -25.91 21.25
C ILE A 609 20.44 -26.09 21.56
N TYR A 610 19.55 -25.51 20.75
CA TYR A 610 18.10 -25.71 20.91
C TYR A 610 17.73 -27.18 20.67
N GLN A 611 18.27 -27.79 19.62
CA GLN A 611 18.07 -29.21 19.32
C GLN A 611 18.61 -30.10 20.44
N GLN A 612 19.75 -29.78 21.06
CA GLN A 612 20.28 -30.52 22.21
C GLN A 612 19.33 -30.49 23.41
N ALA A 613 18.67 -29.36 23.66
CA ALA A 613 17.67 -29.24 24.73
C ALA A 613 16.40 -30.05 24.43
N GLU A 614 15.94 -30.05 23.18
CA GLU A 614 14.83 -30.90 22.74
C GLU A 614 15.19 -32.39 22.80
N ASP A 615 16.38 -32.77 22.33
CA ASP A 615 16.89 -34.13 22.44
C ASP A 615 16.98 -34.61 23.89
N LEU A 616 17.39 -33.73 24.82
CA LEU A 616 17.43 -34.03 26.25
C LEU A 616 16.02 -34.31 26.78
N LEU A 617 15.03 -33.48 26.44
CA LEU A 617 13.63 -33.69 26.78
C LEU A 617 13.12 -35.03 26.26
N LEU A 618 13.35 -35.30 24.97
CA LEU A 618 12.86 -36.52 24.34
C LEU A 618 13.57 -37.76 24.87
N THR A 619 14.87 -37.68 25.21
CA THR A 619 15.60 -38.79 25.82
C THR A 619 15.05 -39.12 27.20
N GLU A 620 14.84 -38.10 28.04
CA GLU A 620 14.29 -38.26 29.40
C GLU A 620 12.91 -38.93 29.39
N LEU A 621 12.11 -38.66 28.35
CA LEU A 621 10.78 -39.23 28.19
C LEU A 621 10.76 -40.54 27.39
N GLY A 622 11.92 -41.02 26.92
CA GLY A 622 12.02 -42.24 26.11
C GLY A 622 11.46 -42.10 24.68
N LEU A 623 11.43 -40.88 24.14
CA LEU A 623 10.82 -40.51 22.86
C LEU A 623 11.82 -40.03 21.79
N LYS A 624 13.14 -40.04 22.05
CA LYS A 624 14.15 -39.50 21.11
C LYS A 624 14.04 -40.07 19.70
N ASP A 625 13.91 -41.39 19.60
CA ASP A 625 13.80 -42.11 18.32
C ASP A 625 12.35 -42.53 18.02
N TRP A 626 11.38 -41.97 18.75
CA TRP A 626 9.98 -42.32 18.56
C TRP A 626 9.49 -41.81 17.20
N LYS A 627 8.76 -42.68 16.51
CA LYS A 627 8.04 -42.35 15.29
C LYS A 627 6.59 -42.75 15.49
N PRO A 628 5.63 -41.95 15.01
CA PRO A 628 4.24 -42.32 15.06
C PRO A 628 4.02 -43.62 14.30
N THR A 629 3.23 -44.53 14.89
CA THR A 629 2.81 -45.75 14.20
C THR A 629 2.10 -45.43 12.88
N GLU A 630 2.32 -46.28 11.87
CA GLU A 630 1.57 -46.25 10.60
C GLU A 630 0.21 -46.94 10.70
N GLU A 631 -0.10 -47.55 11.85
CA GLU A 631 -1.41 -48.18 12.08
C GLU A 631 -2.55 -47.16 11.98
N SER A 632 -3.44 -47.38 11.01
CA SER A 632 -4.60 -46.51 10.75
C SER A 632 -5.89 -47.01 11.41
N ILE A 633 -5.87 -48.17 12.07
CA ILE A 633 -7.05 -48.81 12.64
C ILE A 633 -6.98 -48.71 14.16
N ALA A 634 -8.02 -48.13 14.76
CA ALA A 634 -8.19 -48.10 16.21
C ALA A 634 -9.51 -48.75 16.59
N VAL A 635 -9.45 -49.74 17.48
CA VAL A 635 -10.64 -50.39 18.06
C VAL A 635 -10.77 -49.92 19.50
N LYS A 636 -11.87 -49.25 19.82
CA LYS A 636 -12.17 -48.72 21.16
C LYS A 636 -13.53 -49.22 21.62
N SER A 637 -13.65 -49.61 22.89
CA SER A 637 -14.97 -49.88 23.47
C SER A 637 -15.81 -48.60 23.52
N PHE A 638 -17.14 -48.74 23.68
CA PHE A 638 -18.03 -47.58 23.81
C PHE A 638 -17.67 -46.71 25.04
N SER A 639 -17.21 -47.33 26.13
CA SER A 639 -16.71 -46.64 27.33
C SER A 639 -15.42 -45.88 27.10
N GLU A 640 -14.52 -46.40 26.26
CA GLU A 640 -13.22 -45.76 25.97
C GLU A 640 -13.29 -44.70 24.87
N SER A 641 -14.40 -44.66 24.13
CA SER A 641 -14.61 -43.74 23.00
C SER A 641 -15.64 -42.65 23.30
N PHE A 642 -16.88 -42.84 22.85
CA PHE A 642 -17.89 -41.79 22.88
C PHE A 642 -18.25 -41.37 24.31
N LEU A 643 -18.31 -42.29 25.27
CA LEU A 643 -18.63 -41.93 26.65
C LEU A 643 -17.51 -41.18 27.37
N SER A 644 -16.25 -41.35 26.95
CA SER A 644 -15.11 -40.69 27.58
C SER A 644 -14.85 -39.30 26.99
N SER A 645 -14.96 -39.17 25.66
CA SER A 645 -14.56 -37.96 24.93
C SER A 645 -15.72 -37.20 24.29
N GLY A 646 -16.87 -37.85 24.07
CA GLY A 646 -17.97 -37.32 23.27
C GLY A 646 -17.70 -37.27 21.75
N ARG A 647 -16.57 -37.81 21.27
CA ARG A 647 -16.13 -37.73 19.86
C ARG A 647 -16.48 -38.98 19.06
N LEU A 648 -16.86 -38.80 17.79
CA LEU A 648 -17.20 -39.85 16.82
C LEU A 648 -16.36 -39.80 15.52
N ASP A 649 -15.27 -39.04 15.50
CA ASP A 649 -14.31 -38.98 14.39
C ASP A 649 -13.12 -39.92 14.62
N ALA A 650 -12.69 -40.63 13.57
CA ALA A 650 -11.66 -41.66 13.66
C ALA A 650 -10.25 -41.07 13.87
N GLU A 651 -10.00 -39.85 13.37
CA GLU A 651 -8.73 -39.15 13.54
C GLU A 651 -8.36 -39.00 15.02
N TYR A 652 -9.32 -38.65 15.89
CA TYR A 652 -9.11 -38.47 17.33
C TYR A 652 -8.56 -39.73 18.03
N TYR A 653 -8.89 -40.92 17.53
CA TYR A 653 -8.57 -42.20 18.14
C TYR A 653 -7.37 -42.90 17.51
N GLN A 654 -6.61 -42.24 16.62
CA GLN A 654 -5.44 -42.86 16.01
C GLN A 654 -4.42 -43.35 17.07
N PRO A 655 -3.84 -44.56 16.95
CA PRO A 655 -3.04 -45.17 18.01
C PRO A 655 -1.81 -44.34 18.40
N LYS A 656 -1.23 -43.56 17.48
CA LYS A 656 -0.12 -42.62 17.74
C LYS A 656 -0.39 -41.65 18.90
N TYR A 657 -1.66 -41.27 19.11
CA TYR A 657 -2.04 -40.38 20.21
C TYR A 657 -2.08 -41.12 21.55
N ASP A 658 -2.51 -42.38 21.54
CA ASP A 658 -2.54 -43.22 22.73
C ASP A 658 -1.12 -43.59 23.19
N GLU A 659 -0.18 -43.79 22.27
CA GLU A 659 1.24 -44.04 22.61
C GLU A 659 1.85 -42.87 23.39
N ILE A 660 1.63 -41.64 22.91
CA ILE A 660 2.09 -40.41 23.57
C ILE A 660 1.38 -40.24 24.92
N GLU A 661 0.06 -40.39 24.98
CA GLU A 661 -0.68 -40.29 26.23
C GLU A 661 -0.21 -41.32 27.26
N THR A 662 -0.02 -42.58 26.84
CA THR A 662 0.49 -43.66 27.70
C THR A 662 1.87 -43.30 28.26
N THR A 663 2.75 -42.75 27.43
CA THR A 663 4.09 -42.32 27.85
C THR A 663 4.02 -41.22 28.91
N ILE A 664 3.19 -40.20 28.70
CA ILE A 664 2.98 -39.11 29.65
C ILE A 664 2.40 -39.63 30.97
N MET A 665 1.40 -40.53 30.90
CA MET A 665 0.77 -41.12 32.08
C MET A 665 1.75 -41.95 32.90
N LYS A 666 2.59 -42.76 32.25
CA LYS A 666 3.61 -43.59 32.89
C LYS A 666 4.68 -42.77 33.59
N TYR A 667 5.11 -41.67 32.98
CA TYR A 667 6.11 -40.77 33.54
C TYR A 667 5.53 -39.90 34.68
N GLY A 668 4.26 -39.53 34.55
CA GLY A 668 3.56 -38.62 35.46
C GLY A 668 3.51 -37.19 34.93
N PHE A 669 2.41 -36.50 35.19
CA PHE A 669 2.13 -35.18 34.61
C PHE A 669 1.48 -34.22 35.60
N ILE A 670 1.50 -32.94 35.21
CA ILE A 670 0.69 -31.85 35.76
C ILE A 670 -0.11 -31.22 34.61
N GLU A 671 -1.37 -30.90 34.84
CA GLU A 671 -2.18 -30.21 33.83
C GLU A 671 -1.75 -28.75 33.73
N LEU A 672 -1.70 -28.21 32.50
CA LEU A 672 -1.26 -26.85 32.24
C LEU A 672 -2.05 -25.82 33.06
N ILE A 673 -3.35 -26.04 33.26
CA ILE A 673 -4.21 -25.19 34.09
C ILE A 673 -3.69 -25.00 35.52
N LYS A 674 -3.05 -26.02 36.11
CA LYS A 674 -2.53 -26.00 37.48
C LYS A 674 -1.26 -25.18 37.63
N ILE A 675 -0.56 -24.93 36.52
CA ILE A 675 0.67 -24.13 36.45
C ILE A 675 0.49 -22.85 35.64
N SER A 676 -0.75 -22.39 35.44
CA SER A 676 -1.07 -21.20 34.64
C SER A 676 -1.81 -20.15 35.47
N LYS A 677 -1.40 -18.89 35.36
CA LYS A 677 -2.11 -17.71 35.89
C LYS A 677 -2.35 -16.66 34.80
N ASN A 678 -3.30 -15.76 35.05
CA ASN A 678 -3.62 -14.63 34.17
C ASN A 678 -3.88 -15.04 32.72
N VAL A 679 -4.65 -16.11 32.52
CA VAL A 679 -4.98 -16.62 31.19
C VAL A 679 -5.91 -15.65 30.48
N SER A 680 -5.57 -15.25 29.25
CA SER A 680 -6.43 -14.44 28.40
C SER A 680 -6.37 -14.89 26.95
N THR A 681 -7.46 -14.62 26.22
CA THR A 681 -7.49 -14.65 24.76
C THR A 681 -7.80 -13.25 24.26
N GLY A 682 -7.12 -12.85 23.19
CA GLY A 682 -7.14 -11.49 22.69
C GLY A 682 -8.48 -11.00 22.15
N PHE A 683 -8.44 -9.88 21.45
CA PHE A 683 -9.60 -9.26 20.84
C PHE A 683 -9.57 -9.38 19.31
N THR A 684 -10.75 -9.31 18.69
CA THR A 684 -10.90 -9.26 17.22
C THR A 684 -10.80 -7.81 16.77
N TYR A 685 -9.69 -7.45 16.13
CA TYR A 685 -9.50 -6.13 15.55
C TYR A 685 -9.94 -6.15 14.08
N ASP A 686 -10.65 -5.11 13.67
CA ASP A 686 -11.02 -4.94 12.27
C ASP A 686 -9.86 -4.35 11.49
N SER A 687 -9.82 -4.63 10.19
CA SER A 687 -8.94 -3.93 9.26
C SER A 687 -9.11 -2.41 9.31
N ALA A 688 -10.28 -1.90 9.70
CA ALA A 688 -10.53 -0.49 9.92
C ALA A 688 -9.80 0.12 11.12
N ASP A 689 -9.38 -0.69 12.09
CA ASP A 689 -8.62 -0.22 13.25
C ASP A 689 -7.13 0.00 12.93
N PHE A 690 -6.65 -0.50 11.80
CA PHE A 690 -5.23 -0.51 11.48
C PHE A 690 -4.73 0.86 11.01
N VAL A 691 -3.62 1.29 11.61
CA VAL A 691 -2.91 2.55 11.32
C VAL A 691 -1.45 2.27 11.01
N ASP A 692 -0.79 3.18 10.30
CA ASP A 692 0.63 3.01 9.95
C ASP A 692 1.56 3.11 11.17
N ASN A 693 1.21 3.96 12.14
CA ASN A 693 1.94 4.18 13.38
C ASN A 693 1.03 3.95 14.59
N GLY A 694 1.41 3.05 15.48
CA GLY A 694 0.59 2.69 16.65
C GLY A 694 1.17 1.55 17.47
N ILE A 695 0.32 0.86 18.22
CA ILE A 695 0.65 -0.28 19.07
C ILE A 695 0.54 -1.58 18.27
N ASP A 696 1.55 -2.44 18.36
CA ASP A 696 1.59 -3.70 17.61
C ASP A 696 0.53 -4.70 18.12
N ILE A 697 -0.19 -5.30 17.17
CA ILE A 697 -1.10 -6.41 17.41
C ILE A 697 -0.45 -7.71 16.93
N ILE A 698 -0.18 -8.59 17.89
CA ILE A 698 0.40 -9.91 17.65
C ILE A 698 -0.70 -10.79 17.09
N ARG A 699 -0.46 -11.30 15.88
CA ARG A 699 -1.27 -12.29 15.18
C ARG A 699 -0.51 -13.61 15.11
N ILE A 700 -1.19 -14.66 14.64
CA ILE A 700 -0.67 -16.03 14.61
C ILE A 700 0.66 -16.10 13.84
N ASN A 701 0.78 -15.37 12.73
CA ASN A 701 1.99 -15.33 11.89
C ASN A 701 3.17 -14.58 12.54
N ASN A 702 2.96 -13.90 13.68
CA ASN A 702 4.03 -13.25 14.44
C ASN A 702 4.69 -14.18 15.46
N ILE A 703 4.08 -15.33 15.76
CA ILE A 703 4.62 -16.29 16.74
C ILE A 703 5.59 -17.24 16.04
N THR A 704 6.78 -17.39 16.61
CA THR A 704 7.74 -18.45 16.26
C THR A 704 8.06 -19.27 17.50
N GLN A 705 8.70 -20.44 17.37
CA GLN A 705 9.15 -21.20 18.55
C GLN A 705 10.29 -20.53 19.34
N TYR A 706 10.88 -19.45 18.81
CA TYR A 706 12.01 -18.74 19.40
C TYR A 706 11.64 -17.36 19.96
N GLY A 707 10.37 -16.95 19.87
CA GLY A 707 9.91 -15.61 20.24
C GLY A 707 8.99 -15.01 19.19
N LEU A 708 8.92 -13.68 19.16
CA LEU A 708 8.07 -12.93 18.23
C LEU A 708 8.87 -12.39 17.04
N ASP A 709 8.21 -12.39 15.87
CA ASP A 709 8.60 -11.60 14.69
C ASP A 709 7.50 -10.57 14.43
N LEU A 710 7.80 -9.30 14.74
CA LEU A 710 6.86 -8.18 14.59
C LEU A 710 7.06 -7.39 13.29
N SER A 711 7.95 -7.84 12.39
CA SER A 711 8.25 -7.14 11.14
C SER A 711 7.03 -6.90 10.24
N ASN A 712 6.02 -7.76 10.32
CA ASN A 712 4.75 -7.67 9.58
C ASN A 712 3.52 -7.53 10.50
N SER A 713 3.73 -7.10 11.74
CA SER A 713 2.64 -6.85 12.67
C SER A 713 1.78 -5.68 12.19
N VAL A 714 0.48 -5.74 12.47
CA VAL A 714 -0.44 -4.63 12.21
C VAL A 714 -0.49 -3.75 13.44
N LYS A 715 -0.60 -2.44 13.26
CA LYS A 715 -0.63 -1.48 14.36
C LYS A 715 -2.01 -0.87 14.51
N ILE A 716 -2.41 -0.56 15.74
CA ILE A 716 -3.66 0.16 16.02
C ILE A 716 -3.39 1.40 16.88
N SER A 717 -4.31 2.36 16.83
CA SER A 717 -4.20 3.56 17.66
C SER A 717 -4.09 3.22 19.16
N PRO A 718 -3.19 3.88 19.92
CA PRO A 718 -3.09 3.72 21.37
C PRO A 718 -4.39 3.94 22.14
N ASP A 719 -5.29 4.76 21.61
CA ASP A 719 -6.57 5.12 22.23
C ASP A 719 -7.73 4.21 21.81
N ASN A 720 -7.44 3.15 21.04
CA ASN A 720 -8.48 2.25 20.58
C ASN A 720 -9.14 1.53 21.77
N SER A 721 -10.45 1.69 21.91
CA SER A 721 -11.24 1.10 23.01
C SER A 721 -11.17 -0.43 23.09
N SER A 722 -10.74 -1.10 22.02
CA SER A 722 -10.52 -2.54 21.93
C SER A 722 -9.26 -3.01 22.67
N LEU A 723 -8.35 -2.09 23.02
CA LEU A 723 -7.13 -2.39 23.76
C LEU A 723 -7.44 -2.67 25.24
N ARG A 724 -7.47 -3.96 25.60
CA ARG A 724 -7.74 -4.40 26.97
C ARG A 724 -6.44 -4.69 27.69
N LEU A 725 -6.16 -4.04 28.82
CA LEU A 725 -4.92 -4.23 29.60
C LEU A 725 -4.60 -5.70 29.90
N LYS A 726 -5.62 -6.53 30.14
CA LYS A 726 -5.45 -7.97 30.35
C LYS A 726 -4.82 -8.71 29.17
N ASP A 727 -4.84 -8.14 27.96
CA ASP A 727 -4.29 -8.71 26.72
C ASP A 727 -2.90 -8.16 26.38
N LYS A 728 -2.45 -7.09 27.06
CA LYS A 728 -1.10 -6.54 26.91
C LYS A 728 -0.03 -7.58 27.25
N VAL A 729 0.96 -7.73 26.38
CA VAL A 729 2.05 -8.67 26.56
C VAL A 729 3.11 -8.07 27.50
N ALA A 730 3.69 -8.91 28.35
CA ALA A 730 4.78 -8.54 29.25
C ALA A 730 5.79 -9.71 29.36
N PRO A 731 7.02 -9.45 29.84
CA PRO A 731 8.01 -10.49 30.08
C PRO A 731 7.48 -11.65 30.93
N GLY A 732 7.92 -12.86 30.61
CA GLY A 732 7.49 -14.11 31.24
C GLY A 732 6.15 -14.66 30.74
N ALA A 733 5.41 -13.92 29.90
CA ALA A 733 4.21 -14.44 29.26
C ALA A 733 4.55 -15.58 28.27
N ILE A 734 3.68 -16.59 28.21
CA ILE A 734 3.70 -17.60 27.16
C ILE A 734 2.54 -17.29 26.21
N LEU A 735 2.86 -17.18 24.92
CA LEU A 735 1.88 -16.99 23.86
C LEU A 735 1.72 -18.29 23.08
N ILE A 736 0.48 -18.73 22.87
CA ILE A 736 0.15 -20.00 22.22
C ILE A 736 -0.85 -19.74 21.09
N SER A 737 -0.51 -20.20 19.89
CA SER A 737 -1.38 -20.15 18.72
C SER A 737 -2.56 -21.12 18.85
N MET A 738 -3.78 -20.60 18.65
CA MET A 738 -5.02 -21.39 18.75
C MET A 738 -5.55 -21.87 17.38
N SER A 739 -4.99 -21.38 16.27
CA SER A 739 -5.49 -21.66 14.91
C SER A 739 -4.34 -21.68 13.90
N GLY A 740 -4.50 -22.33 12.76
CA GLY A 740 -3.45 -22.39 11.74
C GLY A 740 -2.27 -23.25 12.19
N SER A 741 -1.18 -22.64 12.68
CA SER A 741 -0.06 -23.34 13.31
C SER A 741 -0.39 -23.67 14.77
N ILE A 742 -1.31 -24.60 14.97
CA ILE A 742 -1.82 -24.99 16.28
C ILE A 742 -0.68 -25.34 17.23
N GLY A 743 -0.73 -24.77 18.44
CA GLY A 743 0.20 -25.11 19.52
C GLY A 743 1.59 -24.51 19.37
N LEU A 744 1.86 -23.79 18.28
CA LEU A 744 3.09 -23.01 18.18
C LEU A 744 3.11 -21.97 19.29
N CYS A 745 4.16 -21.96 20.09
CA CYS A 745 4.25 -21.09 21.25
C CYS A 745 5.64 -20.53 21.50
N CYS A 746 5.72 -19.44 22.26
CA CYS A 746 6.97 -18.88 22.75
C CYS A 746 6.80 -18.26 24.13
N CYS A 747 7.91 -18.11 24.86
CA CYS A 747 7.98 -17.33 26.07
C CYS A 747 8.62 -15.97 25.77
N ILE A 748 7.99 -14.90 26.25
CA ILE A 748 8.42 -13.52 26.03
C ILE A 748 9.51 -13.16 27.04
N GLN A 749 10.66 -12.72 26.53
CA GLN A 749 11.82 -12.35 27.35
C GLN A 749 11.85 -10.84 27.63
N ASP A 750 11.60 -10.04 26.61
CA ASP A 750 11.77 -8.58 26.66
C ASP A 750 10.45 -7.86 26.87
N GLU A 751 10.51 -6.61 27.34
CA GLU A 751 9.35 -5.74 27.38
C GLU A 751 8.94 -5.35 25.97
N ILE A 752 7.68 -5.57 25.62
CA ILE A 752 7.13 -5.28 24.30
C ILE A 752 5.80 -4.54 24.49
N ASN A 753 5.65 -3.40 23.83
CA ASN A 753 4.38 -2.68 23.81
C ASN A 753 3.44 -3.25 22.76
N ALA A 754 2.87 -4.43 23.03
CA ALA A 754 2.00 -5.14 22.09
C ALA A 754 0.83 -5.84 22.78
N PHE A 755 -0.23 -6.08 22.00
CA PHE A 755 -1.44 -6.79 22.45
C PHE A 755 -1.71 -7.99 21.55
N ILE A 756 -2.38 -9.00 22.10
CA ILE A 756 -2.68 -10.23 21.35
C ILE A 756 -4.02 -10.16 20.63
N ASN A 757 -4.09 -10.80 19.46
CA ASN A 757 -5.31 -11.08 18.71
C ASN A 757 -6.15 -12.23 19.36
N GLN A 758 -7.44 -12.34 19.02
CA GLN A 758 -8.35 -13.37 19.57
C GLN A 758 -7.93 -14.82 19.31
N ARG A 759 -7.02 -15.06 18.36
CA ARG A 759 -6.51 -16.40 18.00
C ARG A 759 -5.23 -16.79 18.74
N ILE A 760 -4.84 -16.01 19.75
CA ILE A 760 -3.69 -16.28 20.60
C ILE A 760 -4.16 -16.38 22.05
N MET A 761 -3.74 -17.43 22.72
CA MET A 761 -3.83 -17.54 24.17
C MET A 761 -2.55 -16.99 24.79
N LYS A 762 -2.71 -16.18 25.85
CA LYS A 762 -1.63 -15.78 26.73
C LYS A 762 -1.86 -16.37 28.11
N LEU A 763 -0.78 -16.85 28.73
CA LEU A 763 -0.76 -17.26 30.14
C LEU A 763 0.60 -16.95 30.76
N TYR A 764 0.68 -16.99 32.09
CA TYR A 764 1.95 -16.92 32.80
C TYR A 764 2.17 -18.23 33.56
N PRO A 765 3.35 -18.84 33.45
CA PRO A 765 3.66 -20.04 34.22
C PRO A 765 3.76 -19.72 35.73
N VAL A 766 3.40 -20.68 36.56
CA VAL A 766 3.55 -20.67 38.02
C VAL A 766 4.45 -21.83 38.41
N ASP A 767 5.51 -21.54 39.18
CA ASP A 767 6.50 -22.52 39.65
C ASP A 767 7.08 -23.42 38.54
N PHE A 768 7.16 -22.89 37.31
CA PHE A 768 7.66 -23.60 36.14
C PHE A 768 8.41 -22.61 35.23
N ASP A 769 9.52 -23.04 34.64
CA ASP A 769 10.30 -22.22 33.70
C ASP A 769 9.54 -22.05 32.37
N GLY A 770 9.29 -20.80 31.97
CA GLY A 770 8.47 -20.51 30.79
C GLY A 770 9.07 -20.97 29.46
N ASN A 771 10.41 -20.97 29.35
CA ASN A 771 11.12 -21.43 28.15
C ASN A 771 11.05 -22.96 28.03
N VAL A 772 11.24 -23.67 29.15
CA VAL A 772 11.08 -25.12 29.20
C VAL A 772 9.63 -25.51 28.88
N LEU A 773 8.65 -24.79 29.42
CA LEU A 773 7.23 -25.04 29.14
C LEU A 773 6.90 -24.83 27.66
N ALA A 774 7.37 -23.73 27.06
CA ALA A 774 7.18 -23.47 25.64
C ALA A 774 7.83 -24.56 24.77
N MET A 775 9.04 -25.02 25.13
CA MET A 775 9.69 -26.14 24.43
C MET A 775 8.87 -27.43 24.52
N ILE A 776 8.35 -27.79 25.70
CA ILE A 776 7.51 -29.00 25.87
C ILE A 776 6.27 -28.91 24.98
N ILE A 777 5.60 -27.76 24.94
CA ILE A 777 4.40 -27.55 24.12
C ILE A 777 4.75 -27.64 22.61
N ASN A 778 5.88 -27.07 22.19
CA ASN A 778 6.34 -27.11 20.79
C ASN A 778 6.86 -28.49 20.35
N SER A 779 7.28 -29.34 21.29
CA SER A 779 7.79 -30.68 21.03
C SER A 779 6.69 -31.62 20.51
N VAL A 780 7.09 -32.83 20.08
CA VAL A 780 6.15 -33.88 19.65
C VAL A 780 5.10 -34.21 20.73
N ILE A 781 5.45 -34.11 22.01
CA ILE A 781 4.57 -34.44 23.14
C ILE A 781 3.43 -33.43 23.28
N GLY A 782 3.72 -32.14 23.14
CA GLY A 782 2.70 -31.09 23.18
C GLY A 782 1.87 -31.08 21.90
N LYS A 783 2.53 -31.13 20.74
CA LYS A 783 1.87 -31.12 19.43
C LYS A 783 0.91 -32.29 19.23
N MET A 784 1.27 -33.50 19.64
CA MET A 784 0.38 -34.67 19.48
C MET A 784 -0.89 -34.55 20.35
N GLN A 785 -0.79 -34.01 21.56
CA GLN A 785 -1.96 -33.74 22.39
C GLN A 785 -2.89 -32.70 21.76
N LEU A 786 -2.32 -31.59 21.26
CA LEU A 786 -3.11 -30.52 20.64
C LEU A 786 -3.71 -30.92 19.29
N HIS A 787 -2.98 -31.65 18.45
CA HIS A 787 -3.52 -32.18 17.20
C HIS A 787 -4.65 -33.18 17.41
N ARG A 788 -4.62 -33.97 18.50
CA ARG A 788 -5.70 -34.91 18.84
C ARG A 788 -7.02 -34.18 19.07
N VAL A 789 -7.00 -33.08 19.83
CA VAL A 789 -8.21 -32.35 20.26
C VAL A 789 -8.66 -31.26 19.29
N GLY A 790 -7.79 -30.86 18.35
CA GLY A 790 -8.09 -29.84 17.35
C GLY A 790 -9.34 -30.11 16.54
N THR A 791 -10.11 -29.06 16.24
CA THR A 791 -11.40 -29.16 15.54
C THR A 791 -11.49 -28.24 14.32
N GLY A 792 -12.31 -28.60 13.34
CA GLY A 792 -12.51 -27.82 12.10
C GLY A 792 -11.97 -28.52 10.86
N GLY A 793 -12.52 -28.19 9.68
CA GLY A 793 -12.17 -28.80 8.40
C GLY A 793 -10.83 -28.29 7.86
N VAL A 794 -10.87 -27.24 7.03
CA VAL A 794 -9.67 -26.69 6.37
C VAL A 794 -8.70 -25.99 7.35
N GLN A 795 -9.25 -25.33 8.37
CA GLN A 795 -8.46 -24.66 9.42
C GLN A 795 -8.82 -25.25 10.77
N THR A 796 -7.86 -25.92 11.39
CA THR A 796 -8.01 -26.48 12.72
C THR A 796 -7.96 -25.36 13.77
N ASN A 797 -8.77 -25.49 14.83
CA ASN A 797 -8.87 -24.56 15.94
C ASN A 797 -8.82 -25.31 17.29
N LEU A 798 -8.30 -24.63 18.31
CA LEU A 798 -8.30 -25.05 19.71
C LEU A 798 -9.20 -24.15 20.55
N SER A 799 -9.88 -24.73 21.53
CA SER A 799 -10.53 -24.00 22.61
C SER A 799 -9.58 -23.70 23.77
N ASN A 800 -9.99 -22.83 24.70
CA ASN A 800 -9.20 -22.57 25.90
C ASN A 800 -9.03 -23.81 26.77
N SER A 801 -10.09 -24.62 26.91
CA SER A 801 -10.04 -25.88 27.64
C SER A 801 -9.08 -26.87 27.03
N ASP A 802 -9.00 -26.94 25.69
CA ASP A 802 -8.10 -27.88 24.99
C ASP A 802 -6.64 -27.61 25.36
N ILE A 803 -6.24 -26.33 25.38
CA ILE A 803 -4.88 -25.92 25.74
C ILE A 803 -4.64 -26.12 27.23
N LEU A 804 -5.56 -25.65 28.09
CA LEU A 804 -5.39 -25.70 29.54
C LEU A 804 -5.39 -27.12 30.11
N ASN A 805 -5.99 -28.09 29.41
CA ASN A 805 -5.99 -29.50 29.78
C ASN A 805 -4.75 -30.27 29.28
N LEU A 806 -3.79 -29.60 28.65
CA LEU A 806 -2.53 -30.22 28.26
C LEU A 806 -1.83 -30.87 29.45
N LYS A 807 -1.39 -32.11 29.26
CA LYS A 807 -0.64 -32.88 30.25
C LYS A 807 0.84 -32.59 30.06
N ILE A 808 1.43 -31.84 30.99
CA ILE A 808 2.84 -31.46 31.02
C ILE A 808 3.61 -32.47 31.87
N PRO A 809 4.62 -33.18 31.32
CA PRO A 809 5.40 -34.17 32.09
C PRO A 809 6.11 -33.55 33.30
N LYS A 810 6.13 -34.28 34.43
CA LYS A 810 6.80 -33.85 35.67
C LYS A 810 8.31 -34.12 35.62
N LEU A 811 9.04 -33.31 34.86
CA LEU A 811 10.48 -33.47 34.68
C LEU A 811 11.27 -33.22 35.98
N PRO A 812 12.38 -33.95 36.24
CA PRO A 812 13.29 -33.65 37.33
C PRO A 812 13.81 -32.21 37.24
N VAL A 813 13.99 -31.57 38.41
CA VAL A 813 14.48 -30.18 38.49
C VAL A 813 15.84 -30.01 37.80
N SER A 814 16.73 -31.01 37.89
CA SER A 814 18.04 -31.00 37.22
C SER A 814 17.93 -30.99 35.69
N VAL A 815 16.97 -31.73 35.14
CA VAL A 815 16.69 -31.76 33.69
C VAL A 815 16.11 -30.42 33.26
N GLN A 816 15.12 -29.88 33.99
CA GLN A 816 14.54 -28.57 33.70
C GLN A 816 15.60 -27.45 33.72
N GLN A 817 16.51 -27.46 34.70
CA GLN A 817 17.61 -26.48 34.79
C GLN A 817 18.56 -26.60 33.59
N SER A 818 18.93 -27.82 33.20
CA SER A 818 19.82 -28.07 32.05
C SER A 818 19.19 -27.63 30.72
N MET A 819 17.89 -27.90 30.55
CA MET A 819 17.10 -27.44 29.41
C MET A 819 17.02 -25.91 29.39
N SER A 820 16.63 -25.27 30.50
CA SER A 820 16.51 -23.81 30.60
C SER A 820 17.83 -23.11 30.25
N GLN A 821 18.96 -23.59 30.79
CA GLN A 821 20.29 -23.07 30.46
C GLN A 821 20.59 -23.16 28.95
N SER A 822 20.28 -24.30 28.34
CA SER A 822 20.51 -24.53 26.91
C SER A 822 19.61 -23.64 26.05
N ILE A 823 18.31 -23.54 26.38
CA ILE A 823 17.36 -22.69 25.67
C ILE A 823 17.79 -21.23 25.75
N ASN A 824 18.07 -20.71 26.95
CA ASN A 824 18.52 -19.33 27.15
C ASN A 824 19.80 -19.03 26.37
N LYS A 825 20.76 -19.97 26.37
CA LYS A 825 21.99 -19.86 25.58
C LYS A 825 21.70 -19.82 24.08
N SER A 826 20.80 -20.67 23.58
CA SER A 826 20.36 -20.65 22.18
C SER A 826 19.72 -19.32 21.80
N LEU A 827 18.79 -18.81 22.62
CA LEU A 827 18.12 -17.53 22.40
C LEU A 827 19.13 -16.37 22.37
N ASN A 828 20.12 -16.35 23.27
CA ASN A 828 21.18 -15.35 23.25
C ASN A 828 22.00 -15.38 21.95
N PHE A 829 22.36 -16.57 21.46
CA PHE A 829 23.05 -16.70 20.17
C PHE A 829 22.20 -16.22 18.99
N ARG A 830 20.88 -16.46 19.00
CA ARG A 830 19.97 -15.91 17.97
C ARG A 830 19.89 -14.40 18.03
N GLN A 831 19.79 -13.83 19.23
CA GLN A 831 19.75 -12.38 19.42
C GLN A 831 21.04 -11.73 18.92
N LYS A 832 22.20 -12.29 19.29
CA LYS A 832 23.50 -11.84 18.77
C LYS A 832 23.58 -11.92 17.25
N SER A 833 23.12 -13.02 16.64
CA SER A 833 23.04 -13.14 15.18
C SER A 833 22.21 -12.01 14.57
N LYS A 834 20.99 -11.75 15.07
CA LYS A 834 20.15 -10.65 14.60
C LYS A 834 20.83 -9.28 14.75
N GLN A 835 21.45 -9.00 15.91
CA GLN A 835 22.15 -7.74 16.15
C GLN A 835 23.33 -7.53 15.19
N LEU A 836 24.11 -8.58 14.89
CA LEU A 836 25.22 -8.50 13.94
C LEU A 836 24.74 -8.21 12.51
N LEU A 837 23.60 -8.77 12.08
CA LEU A 837 23.02 -8.46 10.78
C LEU A 837 22.52 -7.02 10.69
N GLU A 838 21.92 -6.51 11.78
CA GLU A 838 21.46 -5.12 11.84
C GLU A 838 22.64 -4.13 11.83
N ILE A 839 23.72 -4.44 12.56
CA ILE A 839 24.98 -3.68 12.50
C ILE A 839 25.53 -3.68 11.07
N ALA A 840 25.47 -4.82 10.34
CA ALA A 840 25.92 -4.87 8.97
C ALA A 840 25.09 -3.96 8.03
N LYS A 841 23.75 -3.98 8.16
CA LYS A 841 22.84 -3.11 7.39
C LYS A 841 23.15 -1.63 7.62
N ILE A 842 23.12 -1.19 8.87
CA ILE A 842 23.38 0.21 9.24
C ILE A 842 24.83 0.60 8.90
N GLY A 843 25.76 -0.34 9.02
CA GLY A 843 27.16 -0.15 8.62
C GLY A 843 27.29 0.16 7.13
N VAL A 844 26.57 -0.57 6.26
CA VAL A 844 26.52 -0.28 4.83
C VAL A 844 25.91 1.10 4.56
N GLU A 845 24.79 1.43 5.20
CA GLU A 845 24.14 2.74 5.05
C GLU A 845 25.09 3.87 5.43
N LYS A 846 25.74 3.77 6.59
CA LYS A 846 26.74 4.76 7.04
C LYS A 846 27.92 4.88 6.10
N ALA A 847 28.42 3.78 5.55
CA ALA A 847 29.55 3.80 4.63
C ALA A 847 29.21 4.55 3.34
N ILE A 848 27.97 4.47 2.88
CA ILE A 848 27.48 5.14 1.68
C ILE A 848 27.14 6.62 1.96
N GLU A 849 26.51 6.91 3.11
CA GLU A 849 26.06 8.26 3.49
C GLU A 849 27.20 9.15 4.01
N THR A 850 28.31 8.55 4.46
CA THR A 850 29.46 9.28 5.03
C THR A 850 30.77 8.80 4.39
N GLU A 851 31.61 8.08 5.14
CA GLU A 851 32.84 7.47 4.65
C GLU A 851 33.03 6.09 5.30
N GLU A 852 33.69 5.17 4.59
CA GLU A 852 33.92 3.80 5.06
C GLU A 852 34.64 3.73 6.42
N GLU A 853 35.58 4.65 6.69
CA GLU A 853 36.32 4.70 7.96
C GLU A 853 35.40 5.01 9.15
N THR A 854 34.46 5.94 8.96
CA THR A 854 33.46 6.32 9.96
C THR A 854 32.50 5.16 10.22
N ALA A 855 32.07 4.47 9.16
CA ALA A 855 31.22 3.29 9.28
C ALA A 855 31.94 2.15 10.01
N THR A 856 33.20 1.87 9.68
CA THR A 856 34.02 0.85 10.37
C THR A 856 34.20 1.19 11.85
N ALA A 857 34.50 2.45 12.19
CA ALA A 857 34.61 2.89 13.58
C ALA A 857 33.30 2.67 14.35
N TRP A 858 32.16 3.01 13.74
CA TRP A 858 30.84 2.78 14.32
C TRP A 858 30.54 1.30 14.51
N ILE A 859 30.80 0.45 13.50
CA ILE A 859 30.62 -1.01 13.60
C ILE A 859 31.46 -1.55 14.75
N ASN A 860 32.73 -1.18 14.85
CA ASN A 860 33.61 -1.64 15.93
C ASN A 860 33.10 -1.23 17.32
N GLN A 861 32.58 -0.01 17.47
CA GLN A 861 31.94 0.43 18.71
C GLN A 861 30.71 -0.43 19.06
N GLN A 862 29.87 -0.76 18.08
CA GLN A 862 28.71 -1.63 18.31
C GLN A 862 29.16 -3.05 18.70
N LEU A 863 30.19 -3.59 18.06
CA LEU A 863 30.73 -4.92 18.38
C LEU A 863 31.32 -4.98 19.79
N GLU A 864 32.03 -3.92 20.21
CA GLU A 864 32.54 -3.80 21.57
C GLU A 864 31.40 -3.83 22.60
N SER A 865 30.31 -3.11 22.32
CA SER A 865 29.11 -3.12 23.19
C SER A 865 28.45 -4.51 23.30
N LEU A 866 28.57 -5.33 22.25
CA LEU A 866 28.09 -6.71 22.23
C LEU A 866 29.07 -7.72 22.84
N GLY A 867 30.26 -7.27 23.26
CA GLY A 867 31.34 -8.14 23.72
C GLY A 867 31.88 -9.07 22.63
N VAL A 868 31.81 -8.63 21.36
CA VAL A 868 32.26 -9.37 20.19
C VAL A 868 33.60 -8.85 19.73
N LYS A 869 34.57 -9.75 19.52
CA LYS A 869 35.84 -9.45 18.86
C LYS A 869 35.89 -10.20 17.53
N LEU A 870 36.12 -9.49 16.44
CA LEU A 870 36.27 -10.08 15.09
C LEU A 870 37.70 -10.61 14.85
N ILE A 871 38.66 -10.25 15.71
CA ILE A 871 40.05 -10.71 15.71
C ILE A 871 40.47 -11.05 17.15
#